data_AF-A0A918E792-F1
#
_entry.id   AF-A0A918E792-F1
#
_cell.length_a   1.000
_cell.length_b   1.000
_cell.length_c   1.000
_cell.angle_alpha   90.00
_cell.angle_beta   90.00
_cell.angle_gamma   90.00
#
_symmetry.space_group_name_H-M   'P 1'
#
loop_
_entity.id
_entity.type
_entity.pdbx_description
1 polymer ?
#
loop_
_entity_poly.entity_id
_entity_poly.type
_entity_poly.pdbx_seq_one_letter_code
_entity_poly.pdbx_strand_id
1 'polypeptide(L)'
;MTNVIVSEWLKLRSLRSNLYLLAFSTLSVLLCAGVMFMVTRGFDNQTGDDRLVFESMGAGLGTGLPVACFVMAALGALSITSEYATGHIHTSLVVVPRRQRFLFGKIPALVAVTLVTGQALVFAMHVAARAVLGDRAGQVLLDGQTLGASLSDPGVLTGLLVAGAAMPLVALVGLGLGAVIRSTAGSLVALIMILFVLPVVAQTLPSPWRSWIGSFMVENLPDQIIAGAAPGILSPLAACAVLLAYPVVALTGGAVAIAVRGRGAKPLVVGGLLTALLASVMMIPSGAAASTLPWKSCGGELECASIEVPVDWSKPSGRKVSIQVARLPATGTHRRIGTVFAIPGGPGGSGIEDLKKRGGGFSTLRQRFDVVSDAPRNTTDLGVIPFACLSTGPWITVPGSRAAYDRLAARNRASAEQCRRSDPEYFDNLDSGSVARDIEAIRVALGEDTLSFVATSYGGVVATTYARLFPDRVRALYLDGSVDHLADHATRARLRSESIEAQFARFAAWCESAALCALHGRDAGAVWRALTAAADRSPVPVKGERVTYSGFDLKVTASADVTSPGPAPDSPHWQRFARAIDQAVRGDASGFADIVEPVTKSLKVPSFRGMNVTHCTDGLAFGSYEEFRRMKRLGERISPNFAGNQLWHPLACVGWPAPVTNPAAPLPADRLPPLLGAGTWTDHAVVANIVKAVPGSSTVRYNGHGHGLYLSGNQCTISHANRYLTYLRLPPPGTACEPPTTS
;
A
#
# COMPACT_ATOMS: atom_id res chain seq x y z
N MET A 1 -52.47 23.69 -1.39
CA MET A 1 -51.04 23.47 -1.10
C MET A 1 -50.20 24.61 -1.67
N THR A 2 -50.44 24.99 -2.93
CA THR A 2 -49.78 26.12 -3.61
C THR A 2 -49.73 27.40 -2.78
N ASN A 3 -50.87 27.87 -2.25
CA ASN A 3 -50.91 29.10 -1.41
C ASN A 3 -50.08 28.99 -0.13
N VAL A 4 -49.95 27.78 0.45
CA VAL A 4 -49.11 27.55 1.63
C VAL A 4 -47.64 27.68 1.24
N ILE A 5 -47.24 27.06 0.13
CA ILE A 5 -45.87 27.13 -0.38
C ILE A 5 -45.48 28.57 -0.71
N VAL A 6 -46.37 29.32 -1.38
CA VAL A 6 -46.15 30.74 -1.70
C VAL A 6 -46.00 31.59 -0.44
N SER A 7 -46.83 31.36 0.58
CA SER A 7 -46.72 32.04 1.87
C SER A 7 -45.40 31.74 2.58
N GLU A 8 -44.98 30.47 2.62
CA GLU A 8 -43.71 30.07 3.23
C GLU A 8 -42.50 30.62 2.46
N TRP A 9 -42.57 30.72 1.14
CA TRP A 9 -41.55 31.41 0.32
C TRP A 9 -41.43 32.90 0.68
N LEU A 10 -42.56 33.60 0.80
CA LEU A 10 -42.60 35.01 1.19
C LEU A 10 -42.03 35.23 2.61
N LYS A 11 -42.39 34.37 3.57
CA LYS A 11 -41.82 34.42 4.94
C LYS A 11 -40.31 34.18 4.92
N LEU A 12 -39.85 33.14 4.21
CA LEU A 12 -38.44 32.78 4.19
C LEU A 12 -37.58 33.93 3.63
N ARG A 13 -38.07 34.62 2.59
CA ARG A 13 -37.40 35.77 1.95
C ARG A 13 -37.48 37.07 2.75
N SER A 14 -38.55 37.29 3.53
CA SER A 14 -38.79 38.56 4.25
C SER A 14 -38.16 38.63 5.64
N LEU A 15 -37.90 37.48 6.27
CA LEU A 15 -37.30 37.41 7.60
C LEU A 15 -35.81 37.79 7.56
N ARG A 16 -35.46 38.92 8.18
CA ARG A 16 -34.05 39.40 8.29
C ARG A 16 -33.13 38.36 8.93
N SER A 17 -33.62 37.58 9.89
CA SER A 17 -32.84 36.49 10.52
C SER A 17 -32.37 35.44 9.52
N ASN A 18 -33.19 35.11 8.53
CA ASN A 18 -32.84 34.14 7.49
C ASN A 18 -31.79 34.72 6.54
N LEU A 19 -31.94 36.01 6.18
CA LEU A 19 -30.94 36.72 5.39
C LEU A 19 -29.60 36.78 6.13
N TYR A 20 -29.60 37.09 7.43
CA TYR A 20 -28.37 37.10 8.23
C TYR A 20 -27.72 35.72 8.30
N LEU A 21 -28.49 34.64 8.52
CA LEU A 21 -27.94 33.29 8.52
C LEU A 21 -27.30 32.93 7.17
N LEU A 22 -27.97 33.21 6.05
CA LEU A 22 -27.44 32.97 4.72
C LEU A 22 -26.20 33.85 4.45
N ALA A 23 -26.20 35.11 4.89
CA ALA A 23 -25.03 35.97 4.77
C ALA A 23 -23.85 35.46 5.62
N PHE A 24 -24.10 35.08 6.88
CA PHE A 24 -23.07 34.50 7.77
C PHE A 24 -22.55 33.16 7.28
N SER A 25 -23.34 32.40 6.49
CA SER A 25 -22.85 31.18 5.84
C SER A 25 -21.65 31.46 4.93
N THR A 26 -21.51 32.66 4.36
CA THR A 26 -20.34 33.02 3.54
C THR A 26 -19.03 33.08 4.36
N LEU A 27 -19.12 33.27 5.69
CA LEU A 27 -17.94 33.19 6.57
C LEU A 27 -17.31 31.80 6.56
N SER A 28 -18.08 30.75 6.25
CA SER A 28 -17.52 29.39 6.11
C SER A 28 -16.53 29.29 4.94
N VAL A 29 -16.68 30.12 3.90
CA VAL A 29 -15.71 30.24 2.79
C VAL A 29 -14.41 30.87 3.29
N LEU A 30 -14.50 31.94 4.08
CA LEU A 30 -13.34 32.59 4.70
C LEU A 30 -12.63 31.67 5.70
N LEU A 31 -13.38 30.90 6.49
CA LEU A 31 -12.83 29.89 7.39
C LEU A 31 -12.06 28.82 6.60
N CYS A 32 -12.65 28.31 5.51
CA CYS A 32 -11.99 27.35 4.63
C CYS A 32 -10.69 27.93 4.06
N ALA A 33 -10.71 29.15 3.55
CA ALA A 33 -9.51 29.83 3.05
C ALA A 33 -8.45 30.03 4.14
N GLY A 34 -8.85 30.43 5.35
CA GLY A 34 -7.97 30.65 6.49
C GLY A 34 -7.29 29.37 6.97
N VAL A 35 -8.02 28.25 7.03
CA VAL A 35 -7.42 26.95 7.35
C VAL A 35 -6.47 26.51 6.24
N MET A 36 -6.85 26.64 4.97
CA MET A 36 -5.94 26.32 3.85
C MET A 36 -4.69 27.20 3.87
N PHE A 37 -4.78 28.44 4.34
CA PHE A 37 -3.64 29.32 4.51
C PHE A 37 -2.73 28.83 5.63
N MET A 38 -3.29 28.39 6.77
CA MET A 38 -2.51 27.78 7.85
C MET A 38 -1.82 26.50 7.40
N VAL A 39 -2.52 25.63 6.67
CA VAL A 39 -1.97 24.39 6.10
C VAL A 39 -0.84 24.72 5.12
N THR A 40 -1.04 25.70 4.23
CA THR A 40 -0.04 26.14 3.26
C THR A 40 1.19 26.71 3.95
N ARG A 41 1.01 27.57 4.97
CA ARG A 41 2.10 28.09 5.81
C ARG A 41 2.84 26.96 6.52
N GLY A 42 2.12 25.98 7.06
CA GLY A 42 2.70 24.81 7.71
C GLY A 42 3.55 23.98 6.73
N PHE A 43 3.04 23.75 5.52
CA PHE A 43 3.73 23.05 4.45
C PHE A 43 4.97 23.81 3.95
N ASP A 44 4.84 25.12 3.73
CA ASP A 44 5.93 25.97 3.25
C ASP A 44 7.10 26.02 4.24
N ASN A 45 6.79 25.94 5.55
CA ASN A 45 7.79 25.89 6.61
C ASN A 45 8.51 24.53 6.70
N GLN A 46 8.02 23.48 6.03
CA GLN A 46 8.74 22.20 5.94
C GLN A 46 9.78 22.23 4.82
N THR A 47 10.86 21.46 4.98
CA THR A 47 11.90 21.29 3.97
C THR A 47 12.17 19.81 3.71
N GLY A 48 12.68 19.49 2.52
CA GLY A 48 13.07 18.12 2.16
C GLY A 48 11.99 17.06 2.39
N ASP A 49 12.35 16.00 3.09
CA ASP A 49 11.52 14.82 3.36
C ASP A 49 10.29 15.13 4.22
N ASP A 50 10.32 16.20 5.02
CA ASP A 50 9.20 16.58 5.89
C ASP A 50 7.98 17.03 5.09
N ARG A 51 8.18 17.52 3.86
CA ARG A 51 7.08 17.79 2.91
C ARG A 51 6.43 16.51 2.40
N LEU A 52 7.14 15.38 2.35
CA LEU A 52 6.60 14.11 1.85
C LEU A 52 5.69 13.41 2.87
N VAL A 53 5.93 13.65 4.16
CA VAL A 53 5.11 13.13 5.28
C VAL A 53 4.13 14.15 5.83
N PHE A 54 4.05 15.35 5.23
CA PHE A 54 3.15 16.39 5.68
C PHE A 54 1.69 15.93 5.52
N GLU A 55 1.08 15.56 6.63
CA GLU A 55 -0.36 15.27 6.72
C GLU A 55 -1.09 16.59 6.99
N SER A 56 -1.84 17.10 6.01
CA SER A 56 -2.82 18.14 6.28
C SER A 56 -3.92 17.54 7.16
N MET A 57 -4.32 18.22 8.25
CA MET A 57 -5.35 17.74 9.17
C MET A 57 -6.59 17.20 8.44
N GLY A 58 -6.75 15.86 8.43
CA GLY A 58 -7.96 15.12 8.10
C GLY A 58 -8.33 15.02 6.62
N ALA A 59 -8.41 13.78 6.11
CA ALA A 59 -9.11 13.47 4.86
C ALA A 59 -10.62 13.81 4.98
N GLY A 60 -11.16 14.52 3.99
CA GLY A 60 -12.57 14.88 3.86
C GLY A 60 -12.78 16.26 3.22
N LEU A 61 -14.01 16.56 2.79
CA LEU A 61 -14.41 17.88 2.25
C LEU A 61 -14.40 18.99 3.32
N GLY A 62 -13.21 19.34 3.83
CA GLY A 62 -12.82 20.60 4.46
C GLY A 62 -13.49 21.03 5.77
N THR A 63 -12.68 21.70 6.59
CA THR A 63 -13.00 22.36 7.87
C THR A 63 -14.07 23.48 7.80
N GLY A 64 -14.76 23.65 6.66
CA GLY A 64 -15.87 24.59 6.47
C GLY A 64 -17.24 23.94 6.22
N LEU A 65 -17.29 22.69 5.75
CA LEU A 65 -18.54 22.01 5.38
C LEU A 65 -19.46 21.75 6.59
N PRO A 66 -18.97 21.32 7.77
CA PRO A 66 -19.82 21.15 8.96
C PRO A 66 -20.49 22.46 9.39
N VAL A 67 -19.79 23.60 9.25
CA VAL A 67 -20.34 24.94 9.55
C VAL A 67 -21.45 25.29 8.57
N ALA A 68 -21.25 25.06 7.27
CA ALA A 68 -22.30 25.26 6.27
C ALA A 68 -23.51 24.36 6.55
N CYS A 69 -23.30 23.07 6.86
CA CYS A 69 -24.36 22.13 7.23
C CYS A 69 -25.15 22.63 8.44
N PHE A 70 -24.46 23.11 9.48
CA PHE A 70 -25.11 23.67 10.67
C PHE A 70 -25.98 24.88 10.34
N VAL A 71 -25.51 25.81 9.50
CA VAL A 71 -26.31 26.98 9.11
C VAL A 71 -27.56 26.57 8.34
N MET A 72 -27.46 25.59 7.43
CA MET A 72 -28.62 25.06 6.70
C MET A 72 -29.61 24.35 7.62
N ALA A 73 -29.11 23.58 8.58
CA ALA A 73 -29.91 22.94 9.63
C ALA A 73 -30.62 23.97 10.52
N ALA A 74 -29.91 25.02 10.93
CA ALA A 74 -30.44 26.10 11.75
C ALA A 74 -31.54 26.88 11.00
N LEU A 75 -31.36 27.14 9.71
CA LEU A 75 -32.39 27.74 8.86
C LEU A 75 -33.66 26.87 8.81
N GLY A 76 -33.48 25.56 8.69
CA GLY A 76 -34.59 24.59 8.77
C GLY A 76 -35.32 24.65 10.10
N ALA A 77 -34.60 24.62 11.22
CA ALA A 77 -35.20 24.72 12.56
C ALA A 77 -35.96 26.05 12.75
N LEU A 78 -35.33 27.17 12.38
CA LEU A 78 -35.93 28.51 12.50
C LEU A 78 -37.15 28.71 11.62
N SER A 79 -37.23 28.02 10.47
CA SER A 79 -38.39 28.10 9.59
C SER A 79 -39.69 27.64 10.27
N ILE A 80 -39.60 26.90 11.39
CA ILE A 80 -40.76 26.52 12.20
C ILE A 80 -40.71 27.06 13.64
N THR A 81 -39.54 27.09 14.29
CA THR A 81 -39.46 27.51 15.70
C THR A 81 -39.67 29.01 15.89
N SER A 82 -39.46 29.84 14.85
CA SER A 82 -39.73 31.28 14.91
C SER A 82 -41.21 31.59 15.13
N GLU A 83 -42.11 30.78 14.57
CA GLU A 83 -43.56 30.90 14.76
C GLU A 83 -43.99 30.45 16.16
N TYR A 84 -43.27 29.51 16.78
CA TYR A 84 -43.48 29.16 18.19
C TYR A 84 -42.99 30.28 19.12
N ALA A 85 -41.80 30.84 18.85
CA ALA A 85 -41.20 31.89 19.67
C ALA A 85 -42.03 33.19 19.65
N THR A 86 -42.67 33.50 18.51
CA THR A 86 -43.47 34.73 18.32
C THR A 86 -44.98 34.52 18.56
N GLY A 87 -45.42 33.31 18.89
CA GLY A 87 -46.84 32.98 19.08
C GLY A 87 -47.67 32.86 17.80
N HIS A 88 -47.12 33.26 16.64
CA HIS A 88 -47.79 33.18 15.33
C HIS A 88 -48.09 31.75 14.85
N ILE A 89 -47.56 30.72 15.52
CA ILE A 89 -47.93 29.33 15.23
C ILE A 89 -49.45 29.10 15.34
N HIS A 90 -50.14 29.83 16.21
CA HIS A 90 -51.59 29.76 16.35
C HIS A 90 -52.31 30.27 15.11
N THR A 91 -51.91 31.42 14.58
CA THR A 91 -52.53 32.00 13.38
C THR A 91 -52.24 31.15 12.14
N SER A 92 -51.01 30.66 11.99
CA SER A 92 -50.64 29.75 10.90
C SER A 92 -51.46 28.45 10.89
N LEU A 93 -51.74 27.87 12.06
CA LEU A 93 -52.53 26.63 12.18
C LEU A 93 -54.04 26.85 12.03
N VAL A 94 -54.55 28.06 12.29
CA VAL A 94 -55.95 28.43 11.97
C VAL A 94 -56.15 28.52 10.46
N VAL A 95 -55.21 29.15 9.75
CA VAL A 95 -55.26 29.30 8.29
C VAL A 95 -55.02 27.97 7.57
N VAL A 96 -54.18 27.09 8.13
CA VAL A 96 -53.90 25.75 7.58
C VAL A 96 -54.34 24.67 8.58
N PRO A 97 -55.64 24.31 8.63
CA PRO A 97 -56.19 23.44 9.67
C PRO A 97 -55.62 22.02 9.65
N ARG A 98 -55.16 21.54 8.50
CA ARG A 98 -54.40 20.29 8.40
C ARG A 98 -52.95 20.53 8.78
N ARG A 99 -52.63 20.37 10.06
CA ARG A 99 -51.32 20.71 10.65
C ARG A 99 -50.11 20.04 9.96
N GLN A 100 -50.28 18.86 9.38
CA GLN A 100 -49.24 18.20 8.59
C GLN A 100 -48.97 18.92 7.25
N ARG A 101 -50.01 19.47 6.59
CA ARG A 101 -49.85 20.26 5.36
C ARG A 101 -49.08 21.55 5.62
N PHE A 102 -49.17 22.09 6.83
CA PHE A 102 -48.37 23.24 7.25
C PHE A 102 -46.87 22.89 7.35
N LEU A 103 -46.51 21.78 8.00
CA LEU A 103 -45.12 21.30 8.05
C LEU A 103 -44.57 21.01 6.65
N PHE A 104 -45.29 20.21 5.86
CA PHE A 104 -44.85 19.85 4.49
C PHE A 104 -44.84 21.05 3.53
N GLY A 105 -45.62 22.11 3.82
CA GLY A 105 -45.64 23.35 3.03
C GLY A 105 -44.32 24.13 3.06
N LYS A 106 -43.51 23.93 4.10
CA LYS A 106 -42.19 24.58 4.27
C LYS A 106 -41.10 23.94 3.43
N ILE A 107 -41.27 22.67 3.06
CA ILE A 107 -40.25 21.87 2.38
C ILE A 107 -39.81 22.47 1.05
N PRO A 108 -40.71 22.84 0.09
CA PRO A 108 -40.27 23.27 -1.24
C PRO A 108 -39.43 24.54 -1.21
N ALA A 109 -39.83 25.53 -0.41
CA ALA A 109 -39.09 26.78 -0.26
C ALA A 109 -37.72 26.55 0.41
N LEU A 110 -37.70 25.76 1.48
CA LEU A 110 -36.47 25.45 2.20
C LEU A 110 -35.48 24.67 1.31
N VAL A 111 -35.94 23.63 0.63
CA VAL A 111 -35.10 22.81 -0.28
C VAL A 111 -34.54 23.66 -1.41
N ALA A 112 -35.35 24.49 -2.06
CA ALA A 112 -34.88 25.34 -3.16
C ALA A 112 -33.77 26.30 -2.71
N VAL A 113 -33.95 27.00 -1.58
CA VAL A 113 -32.96 27.95 -1.08
C VAL A 113 -31.68 27.25 -0.61
N THR A 114 -31.81 26.15 0.13
CA THR A 114 -30.66 25.44 0.70
C THR A 114 -29.87 24.67 -0.35
N LEU A 115 -30.50 24.20 -1.43
CA LEU A 115 -29.80 23.57 -2.55
C LEU A 115 -28.95 24.59 -3.30
N VAL A 116 -29.56 25.71 -3.70
CA VAL A 116 -28.85 26.76 -4.46
C VAL A 116 -27.72 27.36 -3.62
N THR A 117 -28.02 27.74 -2.37
CA THR A 117 -27.02 28.35 -1.49
C THR A 117 -25.95 27.33 -1.10
N GLY A 118 -26.33 26.10 -0.79
CA GLY A 118 -25.41 25.02 -0.46
C GLY A 118 -24.42 24.72 -1.59
N GLN A 119 -24.94 24.61 -2.82
CA GLN A 119 -24.08 24.39 -3.99
C GLN A 119 -23.13 25.57 -4.22
N ALA A 120 -23.64 26.81 -4.14
CA ALA A 120 -22.83 28.00 -4.29
C ALA A 120 -21.70 28.07 -3.24
N LEU A 121 -22.00 27.75 -1.97
CA LEU A 121 -21.01 27.73 -0.89
C LEU A 121 -19.92 26.68 -1.11
N VAL A 122 -20.29 25.45 -1.48
CA VAL A 122 -19.31 24.37 -1.72
C VAL A 122 -18.37 24.72 -2.87
N PHE A 123 -18.88 25.28 -3.97
CA PHE A 123 -18.04 25.76 -5.06
C PHE A 123 -17.19 26.99 -4.66
N ALA A 124 -17.74 27.93 -3.88
CA ALA A 124 -16.97 29.07 -3.38
C ALA A 124 -15.83 28.63 -2.46
N MET A 125 -16.08 27.68 -1.56
CA MET A 125 -15.03 27.05 -0.73
C MET A 125 -13.96 26.39 -1.58
N HIS A 126 -14.35 25.65 -2.63
CA HIS A 126 -13.41 25.00 -3.53
C HIS A 126 -12.51 26.01 -4.25
N VAL A 127 -13.09 27.09 -4.78
CA VAL A 127 -12.33 28.17 -5.44
C VAL A 127 -11.40 28.87 -4.46
N ALA A 128 -11.88 29.17 -3.24
CA ALA A 128 -11.07 29.81 -2.21
C ALA A 128 -9.90 28.92 -1.76
N ALA A 129 -10.15 27.62 -1.53
CA ALA A 129 -9.11 26.65 -1.20
C ALA A 129 -8.05 26.56 -2.32
N ARG A 130 -8.50 26.49 -3.58
CA ARG A 130 -7.59 26.44 -4.75
C ARG A 130 -6.75 27.71 -4.89
N ALA A 131 -7.34 28.88 -4.67
CA ALA A 131 -6.65 30.17 -4.73
C ALA A 131 -5.55 30.27 -3.67
N VAL A 132 -5.75 29.69 -2.49
CA VAL A 132 -4.77 29.70 -1.40
C VAL A 132 -3.68 28.65 -1.60
N LEU A 133 -4.06 27.42 -2.02
CA LEU A 133 -3.11 26.32 -2.21
C LEU A 133 -2.21 26.53 -3.43
N GLY A 134 -2.73 27.07 -4.52
CA GLY A 134 -2.00 27.25 -5.78
C GLY A 134 -1.36 25.93 -6.26
N ASP A 135 -0.10 26.00 -6.68
CA ASP A 135 0.66 24.83 -7.19
C ASP A 135 0.93 23.76 -6.12
N ARG A 136 0.78 24.10 -4.84
CA ARG A 136 0.96 23.18 -3.71
C ARG A 136 -0.20 22.20 -3.56
N ALA A 137 -1.33 22.45 -4.22
CA ALA A 137 -2.52 21.61 -4.12
C ALA A 137 -2.19 20.13 -4.40
N GLY A 138 -1.37 19.83 -5.42
CA GLY A 138 -0.97 18.46 -5.73
C GLY A 138 -0.01 17.83 -4.72
N GLN A 139 0.60 18.62 -3.84
CA GLN A 139 1.50 18.17 -2.78
C GLN A 139 0.80 18.00 -1.44
N VAL A 140 -0.22 18.80 -1.18
CA VAL A 140 -0.98 18.85 0.09
C VAL A 140 -2.26 18.01 0.01
N LEU A 141 -2.99 18.06 -1.11
CA LEU A 141 -4.27 17.36 -1.31
C LEU A 141 -4.06 16.01 -2.00
N LEU A 142 -3.50 15.06 -1.26
CA LEU A 142 -3.01 13.78 -1.80
C LEU A 142 -4.14 12.87 -2.29
N ASP A 143 -5.31 12.96 -1.66
CA ASP A 143 -6.52 12.17 -1.90
C ASP A 143 -7.18 12.49 -3.24
N GLY A 144 -6.90 13.66 -3.82
CA GLY A 144 -7.50 14.12 -5.08
C GLY A 144 -9.01 14.33 -5.05
N GLN A 145 -9.69 14.16 -3.90
CA GLN A 145 -11.15 14.29 -3.74
C GLN A 145 -11.57 15.43 -2.81
N THR A 146 -10.63 16.30 -2.44
CA THR A 146 -10.82 17.37 -1.45
C THR A 146 -11.03 18.74 -2.07
N LEU A 147 -11.56 19.68 -1.27
CA LEU A 147 -11.71 21.09 -1.66
C LEU A 147 -10.36 21.68 -2.06
N GLY A 148 -10.28 22.26 -3.26
CA GLY A 148 -9.04 22.83 -3.82
C GLY A 148 -8.30 21.94 -4.82
N ALA A 149 -8.68 20.66 -4.97
CA ALA A 149 -8.16 19.78 -6.02
C ALA A 149 -8.57 20.26 -7.43
N SER A 150 -7.99 19.70 -8.50
CA SER A 150 -8.40 20.12 -9.85
C SER A 150 -9.79 19.58 -10.16
N LEU A 151 -10.66 20.40 -10.77
CA LEU A 151 -11.96 19.94 -11.29
C LEU A 151 -11.85 18.84 -12.36
N SER A 152 -10.67 18.72 -12.99
CA SER A 152 -10.35 17.65 -13.93
C SER A 152 -10.00 16.32 -13.25
N ASP A 153 -9.74 16.33 -11.94
CA ASP A 153 -9.40 15.10 -11.21
C ASP A 153 -10.66 14.23 -11.04
N PRO A 154 -10.56 12.89 -11.24
CA PRO A 154 -11.71 12.00 -11.15
C PRO A 154 -12.45 12.09 -9.81
N GLY A 155 -13.75 12.36 -9.87
CA GLY A 155 -14.64 12.38 -8.70
C GLY A 155 -14.73 13.71 -7.96
N VAL A 156 -13.89 14.71 -8.25
CA VAL A 156 -13.96 16.03 -7.59
C VAL A 156 -15.28 16.73 -7.88
N LEU A 157 -15.64 16.87 -9.17
CA LEU A 157 -16.88 17.54 -9.55
C LEU A 157 -18.11 16.83 -8.94
N THR A 158 -18.16 15.50 -9.06
CA THR A 158 -19.21 14.68 -8.45
C THR A 158 -19.28 14.91 -6.94
N GLY A 159 -18.13 15.01 -6.26
CA GLY A 159 -18.10 15.25 -4.83
C GLY A 159 -18.61 16.62 -4.42
N LEU A 160 -18.26 17.67 -5.16
CA LEU A 160 -18.81 19.01 -4.93
C LEU A 160 -20.34 19.04 -5.12
N LEU A 161 -20.86 18.31 -6.12
CA LEU A 161 -22.31 18.21 -6.36
C LEU A 161 -23.03 17.42 -5.26
N VAL A 162 -22.47 16.28 -4.83
CA VAL A 162 -23.06 15.46 -3.75
C VAL A 162 -23.06 16.23 -2.42
N ALA A 163 -21.97 16.92 -2.09
CA ALA A 163 -21.89 17.73 -0.86
C ALA A 163 -22.88 18.90 -0.88
N GLY A 164 -23.05 19.57 -2.02
CA GLY A 164 -24.08 20.61 -2.17
C GLY A 164 -25.50 20.04 -2.07
N ALA A 165 -25.76 18.87 -2.67
CA ALA A 165 -27.04 18.18 -2.62
C ALA A 165 -27.40 17.63 -1.23
N ALA A 166 -26.42 17.45 -0.33
CA ALA A 166 -26.66 17.07 1.05
C ALA A 166 -27.26 18.21 1.90
N MET A 167 -27.01 19.48 1.53
CA MET A 167 -27.41 20.66 2.31
C MET A 167 -28.93 20.76 2.57
N PRO A 168 -29.81 20.53 1.57
CA PRO A 168 -31.26 20.41 1.82
C PRO A 168 -31.64 19.31 2.81
N LEU A 169 -30.94 18.17 2.80
CA LEU A 169 -31.27 17.04 3.66
C LEU A 169 -30.99 17.38 5.12
N VAL A 170 -29.87 18.04 5.41
CA VAL A 170 -29.54 18.53 6.76
C VAL A 170 -30.52 19.64 7.18
N ALA A 171 -30.93 20.53 6.26
CA ALA A 171 -31.96 21.54 6.53
C ALA A 171 -33.30 20.91 6.94
N LEU A 172 -33.69 19.82 6.29
CA LEU A 172 -34.92 19.09 6.62
C LEU A 172 -34.83 18.37 7.98
N VAL A 173 -33.66 17.88 8.37
CA VAL A 173 -33.42 17.38 9.73
C VAL A 173 -33.67 18.50 10.75
N GLY A 174 -33.14 19.70 10.50
CA GLY A 174 -33.39 20.88 11.33
C GLY A 174 -34.87 21.23 11.44
N LEU A 175 -35.60 21.22 10.32
CA LEU A 175 -37.05 21.46 10.28
C LEU A 175 -37.82 20.43 11.13
N GLY A 176 -37.49 19.15 11.01
CA GLY A 176 -38.11 18.07 11.78
C GLY A 176 -37.81 18.18 13.29
N LEU A 177 -36.55 18.42 13.66
CA LEU A 177 -36.16 18.65 15.06
C LEU A 177 -36.85 19.89 15.63
N GLY A 178 -36.93 20.98 14.87
CA GLY A 178 -37.65 22.19 15.25
C GLY A 178 -39.14 21.95 15.53
N ALA A 179 -39.79 21.11 14.72
CA ALA A 179 -41.18 20.70 14.90
C ALA A 179 -41.41 19.87 16.18
N VAL A 180 -40.45 19.02 16.53
CA VAL A 180 -40.49 18.16 17.73
C VAL A 180 -40.19 18.97 18.99
N ILE A 181 -39.07 19.70 19.00
CA ILE A 181 -38.53 20.38 20.17
C ILE A 181 -39.30 21.68 20.46
N ARG A 182 -39.78 22.36 19.42
CA ARG A 182 -40.55 23.62 19.52
C ARG A 182 -39.85 24.76 20.25
N SER A 183 -38.53 24.65 20.40
CA SER A 183 -37.66 25.66 20.98
C SER A 183 -36.49 25.88 20.04
N THR A 184 -36.25 27.13 19.66
CA THR A 184 -35.10 27.50 18.83
C THR A 184 -33.81 27.10 19.53
N ALA A 185 -33.63 27.47 20.80
CA ALA A 185 -32.42 27.15 21.56
C ALA A 185 -32.21 25.63 21.67
N GLY A 186 -33.26 24.88 22.02
CA GLY A 186 -33.17 23.42 22.13
C GLY A 186 -32.84 22.75 20.80
N SER A 187 -33.38 23.25 19.69
CA SER A 187 -33.10 22.71 18.35
C SER A 187 -31.67 22.97 17.92
N LEU A 188 -31.14 24.17 18.17
CA LEU A 188 -29.75 24.51 17.87
C LEU A 188 -28.76 23.66 18.70
N VAL A 189 -29.02 23.47 19.99
CA VAL A 189 -28.19 22.61 20.85
C VAL A 189 -28.20 21.16 20.35
N ALA A 190 -29.37 20.62 19.99
CA ALA A 190 -29.46 19.26 19.43
C ALA A 190 -28.65 19.12 18.12
N LEU A 191 -28.73 20.12 17.24
CA LEU A 191 -27.94 20.14 16.00
C LEU A 191 -26.44 20.21 16.28
N ILE A 192 -25.99 20.98 17.28
CA ILE A 192 -24.58 21.03 17.69
C ILE A 192 -24.11 19.66 18.19
N MET A 193 -24.92 18.99 19.01
CA MET A 193 -24.59 17.66 19.52
C MET A 193 -24.43 16.63 18.40
N ILE A 194 -25.31 16.67 17.39
CA ILE A 194 -25.30 15.74 16.26
C ILE A 194 -24.12 16.03 15.31
N LEU A 195 -23.89 17.29 14.94
CA LEU A 195 -22.95 17.66 13.88
C LEU A 195 -21.50 17.90 14.37
N PHE A 196 -21.29 18.12 15.67
CA PHE A 196 -19.95 18.46 16.21
C PHE A 196 -19.52 17.60 17.39
N VAL A 197 -20.40 17.32 18.35
CA VAL A 197 -19.99 16.58 19.57
C VAL A 197 -19.89 15.08 19.31
N LEU A 198 -20.91 14.48 18.69
CA LEU A 198 -20.91 13.05 18.37
C LEU A 198 -19.70 12.63 17.51
N PRO A 199 -19.30 13.38 16.46
CA PRO A 199 -18.12 13.07 15.66
C PRO A 199 -16.82 13.08 16.47
N VAL A 200 -16.66 14.02 17.40
CA VAL A 200 -15.49 14.07 18.28
C VAL A 200 -15.45 12.86 19.21
N VAL A 201 -16.60 12.48 19.79
CA VAL A 201 -16.69 11.30 20.66
C VAL A 201 -16.42 10.01 19.89
N ALA A 202 -16.91 9.87 18.66
CA ALA A 202 -16.65 8.66 17.87
C ALA A 202 -15.16 8.45 17.60
N GLN A 203 -14.39 9.53 17.42
CA GLN A 203 -12.94 9.48 17.19
C GLN A 203 -12.15 8.95 18.38
N THR A 204 -12.68 9.03 19.60
CA THR A 204 -11.99 8.53 20.81
C THR A 204 -12.23 7.04 21.07
N LEU A 205 -13.08 6.38 20.29
CA LEU A 205 -13.41 4.97 20.47
C LEU A 205 -12.36 4.03 19.83
N PRO A 206 -12.17 2.80 20.35
CA PRO A 206 -11.34 1.78 19.69
C PRO A 206 -12.00 1.21 18.42
N SER A 207 -11.21 0.62 17.52
CA SER A 207 -11.75 -0.21 16.43
C SER A 207 -12.36 -1.49 17.01
N PRO A 208 -13.44 -2.04 16.43
CA PRO A 208 -14.15 -1.61 15.21
C PRO A 208 -15.25 -0.56 15.44
N TRP A 209 -15.52 -0.14 16.69
CA TRP A 209 -16.60 0.79 17.03
C TRP A 209 -16.43 2.15 16.38
N ARG A 210 -15.19 2.64 16.33
CA ARG A 210 -14.82 3.91 15.68
C ARG A 210 -15.26 3.95 14.21
N SER A 211 -14.88 2.96 13.42
CA SER A 211 -15.23 2.87 11.99
C SER A 211 -16.73 2.69 11.79
N TRP A 212 -17.35 1.84 12.61
CA TRP A 212 -18.78 1.55 12.49
C TRP A 212 -19.64 2.79 12.78
N ILE A 213 -19.40 3.48 13.90
CA ILE A 213 -20.16 4.71 14.25
C ILE A 213 -19.88 5.81 13.24
N GLY A 214 -18.61 6.00 12.85
CA GLY A 214 -18.21 6.99 11.85
C GLY A 214 -18.95 6.86 10.52
N SER A 215 -19.27 5.63 10.10
CA SER A 215 -19.95 5.37 8.82
C SER A 215 -21.38 5.91 8.75
N PHE A 216 -22.08 6.09 9.88
CA PHE A 216 -23.46 6.60 9.90
C PHE A 216 -23.53 8.13 10.06
N MET A 217 -22.42 8.82 10.30
CA MET A 217 -22.43 10.25 10.62
C MET A 217 -22.73 11.11 9.40
N VAL A 218 -23.59 12.13 9.57
CA VAL A 218 -24.14 12.95 8.47
C VAL A 218 -23.04 13.61 7.64
N GLU A 219 -21.96 14.04 8.28
CA GLU A 219 -20.81 14.68 7.64
C GLU A 219 -19.96 13.73 6.81
N ASN A 220 -19.96 12.43 7.13
CA ASN A 220 -19.17 11.42 6.42
C ASN A 220 -19.95 10.77 5.25
N LEU A 221 -21.28 10.90 5.20
CA LEU A 221 -22.11 10.25 4.19
C LEU A 221 -21.88 10.77 2.75
N PRO A 222 -21.70 12.09 2.50
CA PRO A 222 -21.39 12.58 1.15
C PRO A 222 -20.13 11.92 0.56
N ASP A 223 -19.06 11.81 1.36
CA ASP A 223 -17.81 11.17 0.95
C ASP A 223 -18.02 9.68 0.64
N GLN A 224 -18.88 8.99 1.42
CA GLN A 224 -19.23 7.58 1.19
C GLN A 224 -20.11 7.34 -0.05
N ILE A 225 -20.81 8.35 -0.57
CA ILE A 225 -21.62 8.22 -1.79
C ILE A 225 -20.73 8.24 -3.04
N ILE A 226 -19.63 9.00 -3.01
CA ILE A 226 -18.72 9.15 -4.14
C ILE A 226 -17.69 8.01 -4.16
N ALA A 227 -17.32 7.56 -2.97
CA ALA A 227 -16.26 6.60 -2.77
C ALA A 227 -16.91 5.19 -2.67
N GLY A 228 -16.58 4.26 -3.58
CA GLY A 228 -17.18 2.91 -3.66
C GLY A 228 -17.22 2.08 -2.35
N ALA A 229 -17.76 0.86 -2.39
CA ALA A 229 -17.90 0.03 -1.16
C ALA A 229 -16.54 -0.38 -0.54
N ALA A 230 -16.46 -0.48 0.80
CA ALA A 230 -15.31 -1.01 1.54
C ALA A 230 -15.75 -1.60 2.91
N PRO A 231 -14.98 -2.51 3.53
CA PRO A 231 -15.30 -3.06 4.85
C PRO A 231 -15.35 -1.96 5.94
N GLY A 232 -16.40 -1.96 6.76
CA GLY A 232 -16.59 -0.99 7.86
C GLY A 232 -17.20 0.35 7.45
N ILE A 233 -17.68 0.46 6.20
CA ILE A 233 -18.28 1.68 5.60
C ILE A 233 -19.54 1.28 4.82
N LEU A 234 -20.49 2.20 4.69
CA LEU A 234 -21.69 1.96 3.89
C LEU A 234 -21.34 1.93 2.39
N SER A 235 -22.01 1.07 1.62
CA SER A 235 -21.94 1.16 0.16
C SER A 235 -22.53 2.49 -0.33
N PRO A 236 -22.20 2.99 -1.53
CA PRO A 236 -22.77 4.25 -2.04
C PRO A 236 -24.30 4.34 -1.96
N LEU A 237 -24.98 3.22 -2.27
CA LEU A 237 -26.43 3.12 -2.15
C LEU A 237 -26.91 3.13 -0.70
N ALA A 238 -26.20 2.42 0.19
CA ALA A 238 -26.52 2.43 1.62
C ALA A 238 -26.27 3.80 2.26
N ALA A 239 -25.18 4.49 1.88
CA ALA A 239 -24.88 5.85 2.31
C ALA A 239 -25.95 6.83 1.84
N CYS A 240 -26.38 6.74 0.56
CA CYS A 240 -27.53 7.50 0.06
C CYS A 240 -28.80 7.22 0.87
N ALA A 241 -29.09 5.94 1.16
CA ALA A 241 -30.27 5.54 1.90
C ALA A 241 -30.25 6.07 3.35
N VAL A 242 -29.11 5.99 4.04
CA VAL A 242 -28.93 6.54 5.39
C VAL A 242 -29.08 8.06 5.36
N LEU A 243 -28.46 8.76 4.40
CA LEU A 243 -28.54 10.21 4.28
C LEU A 243 -29.99 10.68 4.05
N LEU A 244 -30.78 9.92 3.29
CA LEU A 244 -32.21 10.17 3.09
C LEU A 244 -33.06 9.78 4.31
N ALA A 245 -32.64 8.79 5.10
CA ALA A 245 -33.37 8.33 6.28
C ALA A 245 -33.40 9.40 7.39
N TYR A 246 -32.30 10.16 7.57
CA TYR A 246 -32.22 11.26 8.55
C TYR A 246 -33.39 12.25 8.47
N PRO A 247 -33.64 12.94 7.34
CA PRO A 247 -34.74 13.88 7.22
C PRO A 247 -36.11 13.18 7.26
N VAL A 248 -36.24 11.95 6.74
CA VAL A 248 -37.50 11.19 6.84
C VAL A 248 -37.87 10.96 8.30
N VAL A 249 -36.94 10.47 9.13
CA VAL A 249 -37.16 10.23 10.56
C VAL A 249 -37.51 11.54 11.28
N ALA A 250 -36.73 12.60 11.06
CA ALA A 250 -36.94 13.89 11.69
C ALA A 250 -38.31 14.51 11.32
N LEU A 251 -38.67 14.52 10.04
CA LEU A 251 -39.94 15.06 9.55
C LEU A 251 -41.13 14.22 10.00
N THR A 252 -40.98 12.89 10.07
CA THR A 252 -42.05 12.00 10.58
C THR A 252 -42.30 12.28 12.06
N GLY A 253 -41.24 12.37 12.87
CA GLY A 253 -41.33 12.79 14.26
C GLY A 253 -42.00 14.15 14.42
N GLY A 254 -41.62 15.13 13.59
CA GLY A 254 -42.24 16.45 13.54
C GLY A 254 -43.72 16.42 13.17
N ALA A 255 -44.10 15.65 12.14
CA ALA A 255 -45.48 15.51 11.68
C ALA A 255 -46.38 14.88 12.74
N VAL A 256 -45.88 13.86 13.46
CA VAL A 256 -46.57 13.22 14.59
C VAL A 256 -46.69 14.20 15.76
N ALA A 257 -45.60 14.85 16.16
CA ALA A 257 -45.60 15.82 17.25
C ALA A 257 -46.59 16.96 17.01
N ILE A 258 -46.71 17.44 15.77
CA ILE A 258 -47.65 18.50 15.39
C ILE A 258 -49.10 17.99 15.33
N ALA A 259 -49.33 16.73 14.92
CA ALA A 259 -50.66 16.14 14.78
C ALA A 259 -51.31 15.73 16.11
N VAL A 260 -50.53 15.29 17.11
CA VAL A 260 -51.02 14.65 18.35
C VAL A 260 -51.54 15.64 19.42
N ARG A 261 -51.54 16.96 19.16
CA ARG A 261 -51.99 17.96 20.14
C ARG A 261 -53.50 17.85 20.40
N GLY A 262 -53.87 17.15 21.48
CA GLY A 262 -55.25 17.04 22.00
C GLY A 262 -55.66 15.66 22.53
N ARG A 263 -54.88 14.59 22.33
CA ARG A 263 -55.14 13.26 22.94
C ARG A 263 -53.84 12.75 23.57
N GLY A 264 -53.90 12.35 24.84
CA GLY A 264 -52.76 11.89 25.63
C GLY A 264 -52.09 10.64 25.08
N ALA A 265 -51.31 10.77 24.01
CA ALA A 265 -50.48 9.68 23.51
C ALA A 265 -49.26 9.54 24.42
N LYS A 266 -49.12 8.35 25.02
CA LYS A 266 -47.96 7.98 25.83
C LYS A 266 -46.71 7.93 24.93
N PRO A 267 -45.57 8.50 25.36
CA PRO A 267 -44.33 8.62 24.57
C PRO A 267 -43.69 7.27 24.15
N LEU A 268 -44.24 6.14 24.58
CA LEU A 268 -43.70 4.80 24.34
C LEU A 268 -43.89 4.29 22.89
N VAL A 269 -44.95 4.70 22.19
CA VAL A 269 -45.28 4.15 20.85
C VAL A 269 -44.41 4.78 19.74
N VAL A 270 -43.96 6.02 19.94
CA VAL A 270 -43.10 6.75 18.98
C VAL A 270 -41.64 6.31 19.09
N GLY A 271 -41.18 5.96 20.30
CA GLY A 271 -39.84 5.39 20.51
C GLY A 271 -39.65 4.02 19.84
N GLY A 272 -40.71 3.20 19.77
CA GLY A 272 -40.68 1.85 19.17
C GLY A 272 -40.57 1.84 17.64
N LEU A 273 -41.21 2.79 16.94
CA LEU A 273 -41.08 2.91 15.48
C LEU A 273 -39.74 3.53 15.06
N LEU A 274 -39.18 4.44 15.86
CA LEU A 274 -37.84 4.99 15.62
C LEU A 274 -36.73 3.94 15.81
N THR A 275 -36.84 3.10 16.84
CA THR A 275 -35.91 1.97 17.05
C THR A 275 -36.05 0.91 15.97
N ALA A 276 -37.27 0.61 15.50
CA ALA A 276 -37.48 -0.34 14.40
C ALA A 276 -36.91 0.17 13.06
N LEU A 277 -37.05 1.45 12.71
CA LEU A 277 -36.53 2.00 11.46
C LEU A 277 -34.98 2.11 11.47
N LEU A 278 -34.39 2.51 12.60
CA LEU A 278 -32.93 2.49 12.80
C LEU A 278 -32.38 1.05 12.79
N ALA A 279 -33.08 0.09 13.38
CA ALA A 279 -32.71 -1.33 13.33
C ALA A 279 -32.84 -1.94 11.91
N SER A 280 -33.81 -1.48 11.11
CA SER A 280 -33.99 -1.93 9.71
C SER A 280 -32.87 -1.46 8.80
N VAL A 281 -32.35 -0.25 9.03
CA VAL A 281 -31.23 0.33 8.28
C VAL A 281 -29.88 -0.29 8.69
N MET A 282 -29.76 -0.80 9.92
CA MET A 282 -28.62 -1.61 10.37
C MET A 282 -28.53 -3.01 9.71
N MET A 283 -29.58 -3.45 8.99
CA MET A 283 -29.63 -4.78 8.34
C MET A 283 -29.35 -4.77 6.83
N ILE A 284 -28.94 -3.65 6.22
CA ILE A 284 -28.51 -3.65 4.82
C ILE A 284 -27.15 -4.37 4.74
N PRO A 285 -27.01 -5.44 3.95
CA PRO A 285 -25.74 -6.17 3.87
C PRO A 285 -24.65 -5.22 3.35
N SER A 286 -23.56 -5.10 4.09
CA SER A 286 -22.33 -4.48 3.58
C SER A 286 -21.89 -5.24 2.33
N GLY A 287 -21.85 -4.55 1.19
CA GLY A 287 -21.56 -5.15 -0.12
C GLY A 287 -20.10 -5.57 -0.36
N ALA A 288 -19.27 -5.64 0.68
CA ALA A 288 -18.01 -6.37 0.60
C ALA A 288 -18.30 -7.81 0.99
N ALA A 289 -18.07 -8.77 0.09
CA ALA A 289 -18.08 -10.18 0.47
C ALA A 289 -17.15 -10.32 1.69
N ALA A 290 -17.70 -10.70 2.84
CA ALA A 290 -16.92 -10.84 4.05
C ALA A 290 -15.80 -11.85 3.80
N SER A 291 -14.57 -11.51 4.20
CA SER A 291 -13.43 -12.42 4.15
C SER A 291 -13.85 -13.81 4.64
N THR A 292 -13.65 -14.83 3.81
CA THR A 292 -14.00 -16.22 4.15
C THR A 292 -12.91 -16.89 4.99
N LEU A 293 -11.77 -16.22 5.19
CA LEU A 293 -10.67 -16.73 6.01
C LEU A 293 -11.01 -16.69 7.51
N PRO A 294 -10.82 -17.80 8.24
CA PRO A 294 -11.10 -17.88 9.68
C PRO A 294 -9.95 -17.29 10.50
N TRP A 295 -9.87 -15.96 10.53
CA TRP A 295 -8.82 -15.21 11.24
C TRP A 295 -8.80 -15.51 12.74
N LYS A 296 -7.59 -15.67 13.29
CA LYS A 296 -7.31 -15.80 14.73
C LYS A 296 -6.10 -14.96 15.11
N SER A 297 -6.07 -14.44 16.33
CA SER A 297 -4.86 -13.77 16.84
C SER A 297 -3.69 -14.77 16.91
N CYS A 298 -2.52 -14.37 16.43
CA CYS A 298 -1.29 -15.18 16.45
C CYS A 298 -0.07 -14.42 17.03
N GLY A 299 -0.33 -13.37 17.83
CA GLY A 299 0.67 -12.61 18.56
C GLY A 299 0.68 -11.11 18.21
N GLY A 300 0.76 -10.25 19.22
CA GLY A 300 0.70 -8.80 19.02
C GLY A 300 -0.58 -8.37 18.30
N GLU A 301 -0.43 -7.55 17.26
CA GLU A 301 -1.53 -7.11 16.38
C GLU A 301 -1.74 -8.02 15.14
N LEU A 302 -1.03 -9.15 15.06
CA LEU A 302 -1.11 -10.07 13.93
C LEU A 302 -2.33 -10.99 14.05
N GLU A 303 -3.04 -11.14 12.94
CA GLU A 303 -4.04 -12.17 12.73
C GLU A 303 -3.51 -13.19 11.72
N CYS A 304 -3.75 -14.48 11.96
CA CYS A 304 -3.35 -15.56 11.07
C CYS A 304 -4.56 -16.39 10.65
N ALA A 305 -4.49 -16.93 9.44
CA ALA A 305 -5.45 -17.87 8.88
C ALA A 305 -4.71 -18.88 7.97
N SER A 306 -5.45 -19.81 7.39
CA SER A 306 -4.93 -20.73 6.39
C SER A 306 -5.94 -20.94 5.27
N ILE A 307 -5.45 -21.20 4.07
CA ILE A 307 -6.25 -21.47 2.87
C ILE A 307 -5.76 -22.74 2.17
N GLU A 308 -6.69 -23.56 1.73
CA GLU A 308 -6.41 -24.76 0.93
C GLU A 308 -6.36 -24.41 -0.55
N VAL A 309 -5.20 -24.61 -1.20
CA VAL A 309 -5.00 -24.38 -2.63
C VAL A 309 -4.55 -25.67 -3.32
N PRO A 310 -4.83 -25.85 -4.63
CA PRO A 310 -4.31 -26.99 -5.37
C PRO A 310 -2.78 -26.99 -5.39
N VAL A 311 -2.17 -28.16 -5.25
CA VAL A 311 -0.73 -28.31 -5.47
C VAL A 311 -0.40 -28.03 -6.93
N ASP A 312 -1.17 -28.60 -7.86
CA ASP A 312 -1.06 -28.36 -9.29
C ASP A 312 -2.27 -27.53 -9.75
N TRP A 313 -2.01 -26.27 -10.14
CA TRP A 313 -3.06 -25.36 -10.60
C TRP A 313 -3.68 -25.75 -11.95
N SER A 314 -3.09 -26.68 -12.70
CA SER A 314 -3.74 -27.31 -13.86
C SER A 314 -4.77 -28.37 -13.47
N LYS A 315 -4.77 -28.81 -12.20
CA LYS A 315 -5.69 -29.79 -11.60
C LYS A 315 -6.40 -29.22 -10.37
N PRO A 316 -7.33 -28.26 -10.53
CA PRO A 316 -7.93 -27.53 -9.39
C PRO A 316 -8.73 -28.40 -8.40
N SER A 317 -9.20 -29.57 -8.82
CA SER A 317 -9.87 -30.57 -7.96
C SER A 317 -8.91 -31.63 -7.37
N GLY A 318 -7.61 -31.52 -7.67
CA GLY A 318 -6.58 -32.46 -7.24
C GLY A 318 -6.18 -32.30 -5.77
N ARG A 319 -4.99 -32.82 -5.44
CA ARG A 319 -4.41 -32.70 -4.09
C ARG A 319 -4.22 -31.22 -3.74
N LYS A 320 -4.50 -30.89 -2.48
CA LYS A 320 -4.37 -29.55 -1.93
C LYS A 320 -3.25 -29.44 -0.90
N VAL A 321 -2.80 -28.21 -0.68
CA VAL A 321 -1.87 -27.82 0.37
C VAL A 321 -2.44 -26.62 1.12
N SER A 322 -2.21 -26.60 2.44
CA SER A 322 -2.55 -25.47 3.30
C SER A 322 -1.47 -24.39 3.23
N ILE A 323 -1.83 -23.20 2.76
CA ILE A 323 -0.96 -22.01 2.78
C ILE A 323 -1.35 -21.15 3.99
N GLN A 324 -0.35 -20.79 4.79
CA GLN A 324 -0.55 -19.89 5.93
C GLN A 324 -0.55 -18.45 5.44
N VAL A 325 -1.46 -17.65 6.00
CA VAL A 325 -1.61 -16.23 5.69
C VAL A 325 -1.63 -15.45 7.00
N ALA A 326 -0.93 -14.32 7.04
CA ALA A 326 -1.00 -13.38 8.15
C ALA A 326 -1.44 -12.00 7.68
N ARG A 327 -2.12 -11.28 8.57
CA ARG A 327 -2.61 -9.92 8.35
C ARG A 327 -2.29 -9.05 9.55
N LEU A 328 -1.79 -7.85 9.25
CA LEU A 328 -1.82 -6.70 10.13
C LEU A 328 -3.03 -5.84 9.75
N PRO A 329 -4.08 -5.75 10.58
CA PRO A 329 -5.27 -4.98 10.26
C PRO A 329 -4.97 -3.48 10.15
N ALA A 330 -5.77 -2.80 9.34
CA ALA A 330 -5.78 -1.34 9.27
C ALA A 330 -6.13 -0.71 10.64
N THR A 331 -5.49 0.40 10.98
CA THR A 331 -5.58 1.07 12.29
C THR A 331 -6.23 2.46 12.24
N GLY A 332 -6.37 3.05 11.05
CA GLY A 332 -6.83 4.42 10.87
C GLY A 332 -8.32 4.64 11.13
N THR A 333 -8.69 5.91 11.32
CA THR A 333 -10.08 6.41 11.41
C THR A 333 -10.73 6.60 10.03
N HIS A 334 -9.91 6.80 9.00
CA HIS A 334 -10.32 7.10 7.64
C HIS A 334 -10.58 5.82 6.83
N ARG A 335 -11.20 5.96 5.64
CA ARG A 335 -11.61 4.84 4.81
C ARG A 335 -10.45 3.88 4.50
N ARG A 336 -10.59 2.62 4.89
CA ARG A 336 -9.76 1.51 4.39
C ARG A 336 -9.86 1.46 2.86
N ILE A 337 -8.71 1.53 2.21
CA ILE A 337 -8.58 1.50 0.75
C ILE A 337 -8.62 0.07 0.23
N GLY A 338 -7.96 -0.87 0.91
CA GLY A 338 -7.88 -2.27 0.50
C GLY A 338 -6.80 -3.03 1.24
N THR A 339 -6.27 -4.06 0.60
CA THR A 339 -5.12 -4.83 1.08
C THR A 339 -3.84 -4.48 0.30
N VAL A 340 -2.75 -4.32 1.05
CA VAL A 340 -1.38 -4.37 0.53
C VAL A 340 -0.81 -5.75 0.82
N PHE A 341 -0.52 -6.49 -0.24
CA PHE A 341 0.18 -7.77 -0.16
C PHE A 341 1.69 -7.51 -0.16
N ALA A 342 2.32 -7.74 1.00
CA ALA A 342 3.77 -7.65 1.15
C ALA A 342 4.39 -8.98 0.72
N ILE A 343 5.26 -8.97 -0.27
CA ILE A 343 5.96 -10.16 -0.77
C ILE A 343 7.45 -9.98 -0.50
N PRO A 344 8.02 -10.73 0.46
CA PRO A 344 9.43 -10.64 0.75
C PRO A 344 10.28 -11.26 -0.38
N GLY A 345 11.58 -11.07 -0.23
CA GLY A 345 12.59 -11.72 -1.05
C GLY A 345 12.84 -13.18 -0.69
N GLY A 346 13.97 -13.67 -1.18
CA GLY A 346 14.38 -15.06 -1.01
C GLY A 346 14.95 -15.56 -2.33
N PRO A 347 14.24 -16.42 -3.09
CA PRO A 347 12.87 -16.96 -2.97
C PRO A 347 12.57 -17.74 -1.68
N GLY A 348 11.28 -17.94 -1.39
CA GLY A 348 10.81 -18.77 -0.27
C GLY A 348 10.86 -18.10 1.11
N GLY A 349 11.17 -16.80 1.17
CA GLY A 349 11.08 -16.04 2.42
C GLY A 349 9.64 -16.05 2.96
N SER A 350 9.47 -16.37 4.23
CA SER A 350 8.16 -16.29 4.88
C SER A 350 7.81 -14.84 5.20
N GLY A 351 6.80 -14.30 4.52
CA GLY A 351 6.39 -12.93 4.75
C GLY A 351 5.65 -12.75 6.08
N ILE A 352 5.11 -13.84 6.64
CA ILE A 352 4.60 -13.88 8.01
C ILE A 352 5.70 -13.53 9.02
N GLU A 353 6.91 -14.09 8.86
CA GLU A 353 8.04 -13.79 9.74
C GLU A 353 8.52 -12.35 9.59
N ASP A 354 8.43 -11.79 8.38
CA ASP A 354 8.72 -10.38 8.13
C ASP A 354 7.70 -9.46 8.81
N LEU A 355 6.41 -9.78 8.75
CA LEU A 355 5.38 -9.01 9.47
C LEU A 355 5.57 -9.08 10.99
N LYS A 356 5.95 -10.25 11.54
CA LYS A 356 6.25 -10.37 12.98
C LYS A 356 7.45 -9.53 13.41
N LYS A 357 8.55 -9.56 12.63
CA LYS A 357 9.81 -8.90 13.02
C LYS A 357 9.84 -7.41 12.68
N ARG A 358 9.18 -7.02 11.58
CA ARG A 358 9.31 -5.69 10.94
C ARG A 358 7.97 -5.02 10.66
N GLY A 359 6.86 -5.56 11.18
CA GLY A 359 5.49 -5.05 10.98
C GLY A 359 5.29 -3.58 11.35
N GLY A 360 6.08 -3.05 12.30
CA GLY A 360 6.06 -1.63 12.67
C GLY A 360 6.39 -0.67 11.52
N GLY A 361 7.19 -1.12 10.54
CA GLY A 361 7.52 -0.35 9.33
C GLY A 361 6.32 -0.06 8.43
N PHE A 362 5.20 -0.77 8.63
CA PHE A 362 3.95 -0.53 7.91
C PHE A 362 2.96 0.39 8.63
N SER A 363 3.32 0.98 9.77
CA SER A 363 2.39 1.77 10.61
C SER A 363 1.65 2.87 9.85
N THR A 364 2.34 3.67 9.03
CA THR A 364 1.71 4.70 8.18
C THR A 364 0.76 4.09 7.15
N LEU A 365 1.20 3.05 6.44
CA LEU A 365 0.37 2.39 5.42
C LEU A 365 -0.87 1.73 6.05
N ARG A 366 -0.73 1.19 7.26
CA ARG A 366 -1.81 0.60 8.05
C ARG A 366 -2.89 1.58 8.46
N GLN A 367 -2.66 2.90 8.37
CA GLN A 367 -3.77 3.84 8.53
C GLN A 367 -4.88 3.61 7.48
N ARG A 368 -4.54 3.10 6.29
CA ARG A 368 -5.47 2.97 5.17
C ARG A 368 -5.56 1.56 4.58
N PHE A 369 -4.66 0.64 4.92
CA PHE A 369 -4.63 -0.72 4.36
C PHE A 369 -4.51 -1.80 5.43
N ASP A 370 -5.08 -2.95 5.15
CA ASP A 370 -4.58 -4.18 5.76
C ASP A 370 -3.26 -4.54 5.08
N VAL A 371 -2.25 -4.97 5.85
CA VAL A 371 -1.02 -5.53 5.29
C VAL A 371 -1.05 -7.03 5.44
N VAL A 372 -1.12 -7.73 4.32
CA VAL A 372 -1.23 -9.20 4.26
C VAL A 372 0.04 -9.77 3.67
N SER A 373 0.44 -10.94 4.15
CA SER A 373 1.51 -11.73 3.56
C SER A 373 1.28 -13.22 3.84
N ASP A 374 1.96 -14.08 3.10
CA ASP A 374 1.87 -15.53 3.23
C ASP A 374 3.22 -16.18 3.54
N ALA A 375 3.16 -17.44 3.94
CA ALA A 375 4.28 -18.36 3.85
C ALA A 375 4.14 -19.10 2.52
N PRO A 376 4.81 -18.66 1.44
CA PRO A 376 4.53 -19.16 0.11
C PRO A 376 4.90 -20.63 0.00
N ARG A 377 4.27 -21.38 -0.92
CA ARG A 377 4.52 -22.82 -1.13
C ARG A 377 6.00 -23.18 -1.30
N ASN A 378 6.80 -22.27 -1.83
CA ASN A 378 8.24 -22.45 -2.04
C ASN A 378 9.10 -22.05 -0.82
N THR A 379 8.49 -21.79 0.34
CA THR A 379 9.22 -21.64 1.59
C THR A 379 9.80 -22.97 2.04
N THR A 380 10.98 -22.92 2.65
CA THR A 380 11.71 -24.11 3.10
C THR A 380 11.09 -24.78 4.33
N ASP A 381 10.15 -24.10 5.00
CA ASP A 381 9.70 -24.45 6.35
C ASP A 381 8.26 -24.96 6.39
N LEU A 382 7.65 -25.19 5.23
CA LEU A 382 6.26 -25.64 5.10
C LEU A 382 6.05 -27.13 5.44
N GLY A 383 7.14 -27.85 5.69
CA GLY A 383 7.13 -29.26 6.13
C GLY A 383 6.81 -30.29 5.05
N VAL A 384 6.47 -29.88 3.82
CA VAL A 384 6.14 -30.79 2.71
C VAL A 384 7.39 -31.43 2.11
N ILE A 385 8.37 -30.61 1.72
CA ILE A 385 9.70 -31.09 1.32
C ILE A 385 10.62 -30.98 2.54
N PRO A 386 11.40 -32.02 2.90
CA PRO A 386 12.29 -31.95 4.06
C PRO A 386 13.22 -30.75 3.99
N PHE A 387 13.37 -29.99 5.08
CA PHE A 387 14.21 -28.78 5.10
C PHE A 387 15.64 -29.04 4.59
N ALA A 388 16.25 -30.17 5.00
CA ALA A 388 17.58 -30.58 4.54
C ALA A 388 17.68 -30.80 3.01
N CYS A 389 16.57 -31.11 2.35
CA CYS A 389 16.50 -31.20 0.90
C CYS A 389 16.57 -29.81 0.24
N LEU A 390 16.08 -28.75 0.90
CA LEU A 390 16.01 -27.41 0.31
C LEU A 390 17.12 -26.47 0.80
N SER A 391 17.70 -26.70 1.97
CA SER A 391 18.58 -25.75 2.66
C SER A 391 20.04 -25.70 2.18
N THR A 392 20.56 -26.76 1.57
CA THR A 392 21.95 -26.80 1.07
C THR A 392 22.09 -27.75 -0.13
N GLY A 393 23.18 -27.66 -0.88
CA GLY A 393 23.47 -28.47 -2.05
C GLY A 393 24.95 -28.40 -2.46
N PRO A 394 25.33 -29.05 -3.57
CA PRO A 394 26.73 -29.09 -3.99
C PRO A 394 27.30 -27.71 -4.31
N TRP A 395 28.61 -27.53 -4.17
CA TRP A 395 29.25 -26.29 -4.61
C TRP A 395 29.24 -26.17 -6.13
N ILE A 396 28.90 -24.98 -6.62
CA ILE A 396 28.92 -24.68 -8.05
C ILE A 396 30.35 -24.40 -8.48
N THR A 397 30.80 -25.11 -9.50
CA THR A 397 32.11 -24.93 -10.12
C THR A 397 31.90 -24.49 -11.57
N VAL A 398 32.70 -23.52 -12.03
CA VAL A 398 32.60 -23.04 -13.42
C VAL A 398 33.15 -24.09 -14.37
N PRO A 399 32.35 -24.60 -15.33
CA PRO A 399 32.84 -25.60 -16.26
C PRO A 399 33.91 -25.07 -17.22
N GLY A 400 35.08 -25.71 -17.24
CA GLY A 400 36.15 -25.40 -18.20
C GLY A 400 35.96 -26.02 -19.60
N SER A 401 35.09 -27.02 -19.73
CA SER A 401 34.84 -27.74 -20.98
C SER A 401 33.39 -28.22 -21.09
N ARG A 402 32.99 -28.67 -22.29
CA ARG A 402 31.66 -29.26 -22.54
C ARG A 402 31.40 -30.43 -21.58
N ALA A 403 32.34 -31.36 -21.49
CA ALA A 403 32.27 -32.52 -20.59
C ALA A 403 32.15 -32.12 -19.11
N ALA A 404 32.84 -31.04 -18.68
CA ALA A 404 32.69 -30.54 -17.31
C ALA A 404 31.27 -29.98 -17.04
N TYR A 405 30.68 -29.33 -18.04
CA TYR A 405 29.31 -28.81 -17.95
C TYR A 405 28.30 -29.97 -17.92
N ASP A 406 28.51 -31.04 -18.67
CA ASP A 406 27.63 -32.23 -18.62
C ASP A 406 27.71 -32.92 -17.26
N ARG A 407 28.92 -33.01 -16.68
CA ARG A 407 29.09 -33.54 -15.32
C ARG A 407 28.41 -32.65 -14.28
N LEU A 408 28.45 -31.33 -14.44
CA LEU A 408 27.70 -30.41 -13.57
C LEU A 408 26.19 -30.65 -13.72
N ALA A 409 25.69 -30.76 -14.95
CA ALA A 409 24.29 -31.05 -15.25
C ALA A 409 23.81 -32.33 -14.56
N ALA A 410 24.58 -33.41 -14.68
CA ALA A 410 24.27 -34.69 -14.05
C ALA A 410 24.27 -34.61 -12.52
N ARG A 411 25.22 -33.87 -11.91
CA ARG A 411 25.26 -33.67 -10.45
C ARG A 411 24.08 -32.86 -9.93
N ASN A 412 23.75 -31.75 -10.61
CA ASN A 412 22.60 -30.93 -10.27
C ASN A 412 21.31 -31.75 -10.35
N ARG A 413 21.15 -32.52 -11.44
CA ARG A 413 20.00 -33.42 -11.63
C ARG A 413 19.87 -34.44 -10.51
N ALA A 414 20.93 -35.21 -10.25
CA ALA A 414 20.91 -36.23 -9.21
C ALA A 414 20.58 -35.63 -7.83
N SER A 415 21.13 -34.44 -7.55
CA SER A 415 20.85 -33.74 -6.29
C SER A 415 19.41 -33.22 -6.21
N ALA A 416 18.82 -32.77 -7.31
CA ALA A 416 17.43 -32.31 -7.36
C ALA A 416 16.44 -33.48 -7.28
N GLU A 417 16.71 -34.58 -7.98
CA GLU A 417 15.92 -35.82 -7.94
C GLU A 417 15.87 -36.43 -6.54
N GLN A 418 16.96 -36.32 -5.77
CA GLN A 418 16.95 -36.72 -4.36
C GLN A 418 15.85 -36.02 -3.58
N CYS A 419 15.69 -34.71 -3.76
CA CYS A 419 14.67 -33.91 -3.08
C CYS A 419 13.28 -34.20 -3.64
N ARG A 420 13.17 -34.22 -4.98
CA ARG A 420 11.92 -34.46 -5.72
C ARG A 420 11.27 -35.80 -5.37
N ARG A 421 12.04 -36.83 -5.02
CA ARG A 421 11.51 -38.13 -4.57
C ARG A 421 10.63 -38.06 -3.32
N SER A 422 10.77 -37.02 -2.50
CA SER A 422 9.91 -36.83 -1.31
C SER A 422 8.46 -36.56 -1.71
N ASP A 423 8.27 -35.68 -2.70
CA ASP A 423 6.97 -35.33 -3.27
C ASP A 423 7.17 -34.72 -4.67
N PRO A 424 7.06 -35.53 -5.74
CA PRO A 424 7.34 -35.06 -7.10
C PRO A 424 6.34 -34.00 -7.58
N GLU A 425 5.07 -34.17 -7.24
CA GLU A 425 4.01 -33.25 -7.68
C GLU A 425 4.15 -31.88 -7.00
N TYR A 426 4.48 -31.86 -5.70
CA TYR A 426 4.70 -30.59 -5.00
C TYR A 426 5.97 -29.89 -5.48
N PHE A 427 7.08 -30.65 -5.61
CA PHE A 427 8.37 -30.11 -6.06
C PHE A 427 8.31 -29.44 -7.43
N ASP A 428 7.53 -30.02 -8.36
CA ASP A 428 7.39 -29.49 -9.72
C ASP A 428 6.50 -28.23 -9.80
N ASN A 429 5.82 -27.85 -8.71
CA ASN A 429 4.91 -26.70 -8.62
C ASN A 429 5.38 -25.64 -7.60
N LEU A 430 6.69 -25.51 -7.40
CA LEU A 430 7.33 -24.49 -6.54
C LEU A 430 7.75 -23.21 -7.29
N ASP A 431 7.24 -23.02 -8.50
CA ASP A 431 7.50 -21.85 -9.35
C ASP A 431 6.70 -20.62 -8.90
N SER A 432 7.14 -19.43 -9.34
CA SER A 432 6.47 -18.17 -8.99
C SER A 432 5.10 -18.00 -9.64
N GLY A 433 4.81 -18.72 -10.73
CA GLY A 433 3.47 -18.76 -11.34
C GLY A 433 2.47 -19.49 -10.45
N SER A 434 2.88 -20.57 -9.80
CA SER A 434 2.08 -21.26 -8.79
C SER A 434 1.86 -20.39 -7.54
N VAL A 435 2.92 -19.72 -7.04
CA VAL A 435 2.80 -18.75 -5.93
C VAL A 435 1.86 -17.59 -6.29
N ALA A 436 1.95 -17.03 -7.50
CA ALA A 436 1.06 -15.95 -7.94
C ALA A 436 -0.42 -16.38 -7.96
N ARG A 437 -0.71 -17.64 -8.31
CA ARG A 437 -2.08 -18.18 -8.25
C ARG A 437 -2.55 -18.42 -6.81
N ASP A 438 -1.66 -18.74 -5.88
CA ASP A 438 -1.98 -18.79 -4.45
C ASP A 438 -2.40 -17.41 -3.94
N ILE A 439 -1.64 -16.38 -4.31
CA ILE A 439 -1.96 -14.98 -3.96
C ILE A 439 -3.33 -14.58 -4.54
N GLU A 440 -3.67 -15.01 -5.76
CA GLU A 440 -5.00 -14.77 -6.33
C GLU A 440 -6.12 -15.49 -5.54
N ALA A 441 -5.88 -16.73 -5.10
CA ALA A 441 -6.81 -17.44 -4.23
C ALA A 441 -6.98 -16.73 -2.88
N ILE A 442 -5.90 -16.19 -2.33
CA ILE A 442 -5.92 -15.37 -1.10
C ILE A 442 -6.70 -14.07 -1.35
N ARG A 443 -6.50 -13.37 -2.48
CA ARG A 443 -7.29 -12.17 -2.84
C ARG A 443 -8.79 -12.47 -2.81
N VAL A 444 -9.20 -13.56 -3.47
CA VAL A 444 -10.60 -13.98 -3.52
C VAL A 444 -11.12 -14.29 -2.11
N ALA A 445 -10.36 -15.02 -1.30
CA ALA A 445 -10.75 -15.37 0.07
C ALA A 445 -10.78 -14.17 1.03
N LEU A 446 -9.97 -13.13 0.76
CA LEU A 446 -10.02 -11.85 1.47
C LEU A 446 -11.27 -11.01 1.09
N GLY A 447 -11.90 -11.30 -0.05
CA GLY A 447 -13.00 -10.50 -0.59
C GLY A 447 -12.54 -9.19 -1.24
N GLU A 448 -11.28 -9.10 -1.68
CA GLU A 448 -10.71 -7.90 -2.30
C GLU A 448 -10.91 -7.92 -3.82
N ASP A 449 -11.35 -6.84 -4.47
CA ASP A 449 -11.46 -6.79 -5.94
C ASP A 449 -10.10 -6.72 -6.64
N THR A 450 -9.13 -6.05 -6.00
CA THR A 450 -7.78 -5.78 -6.49
C THR A 450 -6.79 -5.75 -5.32
N LEU A 451 -5.52 -6.09 -5.56
CA LEU A 451 -4.45 -5.98 -4.56
C LEU A 451 -3.48 -4.83 -4.88
N SER A 452 -2.92 -4.24 -3.82
CA SER A 452 -1.70 -3.43 -3.92
C SER A 452 -0.51 -4.27 -3.48
N PHE A 453 0.68 -4.06 -4.03
CA PHE A 453 1.84 -4.91 -3.76
C PHE A 453 3.03 -4.09 -3.27
N VAL A 454 3.67 -4.57 -2.21
CA VAL A 454 5.04 -4.20 -1.82
C VAL A 454 5.89 -5.44 -2.02
N ALA A 455 6.68 -5.46 -3.09
CA ALA A 455 7.45 -6.63 -3.48
C ALA A 455 8.94 -6.32 -3.46
N THR A 456 9.69 -7.06 -2.65
CA THR A 456 11.12 -6.85 -2.46
C THR A 456 11.92 -7.99 -3.04
N SER A 457 13.04 -7.69 -3.71
CA SER A 457 13.97 -8.71 -4.18
C SER A 457 13.31 -9.73 -5.12
N TYR A 458 13.46 -11.03 -4.84
CA TYR A 458 12.76 -12.08 -5.58
C TYR A 458 11.23 -11.96 -5.54
N GLY A 459 10.65 -11.33 -4.51
CA GLY A 459 9.23 -11.03 -4.46
C GLY A 459 8.74 -10.24 -5.68
N GLY A 460 9.64 -9.47 -6.31
CA GLY A 460 9.35 -8.78 -7.58
C GLY A 460 9.07 -9.74 -8.75
N VAL A 461 9.69 -10.94 -8.79
CA VAL A 461 9.36 -11.98 -9.78
C VAL A 461 7.94 -12.48 -9.57
N VAL A 462 7.55 -12.75 -8.33
CA VAL A 462 6.19 -13.18 -7.97
C VAL A 462 5.18 -12.08 -8.33
N ALA A 463 5.45 -10.83 -7.95
CA ALA A 463 4.54 -9.72 -8.19
C ALA A 463 4.38 -9.37 -9.68
N THR A 464 5.47 -9.39 -10.45
CA THR A 464 5.41 -9.22 -11.91
C THR A 464 4.73 -10.42 -12.59
N THR A 465 4.92 -11.64 -12.09
CA THR A 465 4.19 -12.83 -12.57
C THR A 465 2.69 -12.70 -12.29
N TYR A 466 2.30 -12.27 -11.09
CA TYR A 466 0.91 -11.97 -10.75
C TYR A 466 0.33 -10.91 -11.69
N ALA A 467 1.05 -9.82 -11.93
CA ALA A 467 0.62 -8.76 -12.85
C ALA A 467 0.45 -9.25 -14.30
N ARG A 468 1.22 -10.25 -14.75
CA ARG A 468 1.01 -10.89 -16.07
C ARG A 468 -0.23 -11.77 -16.11
N LEU A 469 -0.46 -12.57 -15.07
CA LEU A 469 -1.56 -13.53 -15.02
C LEU A 469 -2.91 -12.86 -14.73
N PHE A 470 -2.90 -11.81 -13.90
CA PHE A 470 -4.10 -11.14 -13.37
C PHE A 470 -3.96 -9.60 -13.43
N PRO A 471 -3.71 -9.00 -14.61
CA PRO A 471 -3.42 -7.57 -14.72
C PRO A 471 -4.55 -6.68 -14.17
N ASP A 472 -5.81 -7.05 -14.43
CA ASP A 472 -6.98 -6.29 -13.97
C ASP A 472 -7.23 -6.42 -12.44
N ARG A 473 -6.41 -7.22 -11.75
CA ARG A 473 -6.46 -7.42 -10.29
C ARG A 473 -5.35 -6.67 -9.55
N VAL A 474 -4.56 -5.85 -10.25
CA VAL A 474 -3.49 -5.01 -9.68
C VAL A 474 -3.97 -3.57 -9.54
N ARG A 475 -4.07 -3.07 -8.30
CA ARG A 475 -4.33 -1.66 -8.01
C ARG A 475 -3.04 -0.82 -8.04
N ALA A 476 -2.00 -1.31 -7.37
CA ALA A 476 -0.71 -0.66 -7.27
C ALA A 476 0.38 -1.72 -7.16
N LEU A 477 1.51 -1.50 -7.82
CA LEU A 477 2.69 -2.36 -7.72
C LEU A 477 3.92 -1.53 -7.41
N TYR A 478 4.48 -1.73 -6.21
CA TYR A 478 5.76 -1.17 -5.77
C TYR A 478 6.82 -2.27 -5.79
N LEU A 479 7.88 -2.07 -6.60
CA LEU A 479 9.00 -2.99 -6.77
C LEU A 479 10.26 -2.41 -6.13
N ASP A 480 10.84 -3.16 -5.19
CA ASP A 480 12.00 -2.72 -4.40
C ASP A 480 13.16 -3.68 -4.58
N GLY A 481 14.24 -3.22 -5.21
CA GLY A 481 15.44 -4.03 -5.47
C GLY A 481 15.15 -5.37 -6.16
N SER A 482 14.28 -5.41 -7.15
CA SER A 482 13.74 -6.65 -7.73
C SER A 482 14.65 -7.35 -8.75
N VAL A 483 14.35 -8.63 -9.03
CA VAL A 483 14.94 -9.39 -10.15
C VAL A 483 14.13 -9.16 -11.42
N ASP A 484 14.82 -8.89 -12.53
CA ASP A 484 14.17 -8.66 -13.83
C ASP A 484 13.78 -9.97 -14.52
N HIS A 485 12.50 -10.35 -14.37
CA HIS A 485 11.90 -11.52 -15.02
C HIS A 485 11.25 -11.20 -16.38
N LEU A 486 11.52 -10.02 -16.93
CA LEU A 486 11.08 -9.62 -18.28
C LEU A 486 12.25 -9.72 -19.26
N ALA A 487 13.46 -9.44 -18.78
CA ALA A 487 14.66 -9.37 -19.58
C ALA A 487 15.31 -10.73 -19.86
N ASP A 488 16.05 -10.78 -20.98
CA ASP A 488 16.88 -11.92 -21.35
C ASP A 488 18.13 -12.05 -20.46
N HIS A 489 18.85 -13.17 -20.60
CA HIS A 489 20.07 -13.40 -19.83
C HIS A 489 21.15 -12.36 -20.04
N ALA A 490 21.31 -11.85 -21.27
CA ALA A 490 22.34 -10.88 -21.59
C ALA A 490 22.09 -9.55 -20.87
N THR A 491 20.85 -9.05 -20.91
CA THR A 491 20.46 -7.80 -20.24
C THR A 491 20.57 -7.93 -18.73
N ARG A 492 20.06 -9.02 -18.14
CA ARG A 492 20.20 -9.29 -16.69
C ARG A 492 21.65 -9.34 -16.26
N ALA A 493 22.46 -10.14 -16.95
CA ALA A 493 23.88 -10.28 -16.65
C ALA A 493 24.61 -8.94 -16.79
N ARG A 494 24.25 -8.12 -17.79
CA ARG A 494 24.81 -6.79 -18.00
C ARG A 494 24.54 -5.86 -16.82
N LEU A 495 23.26 -5.63 -16.50
CA LEU A 495 22.86 -4.70 -15.43
C LEU A 495 23.47 -5.07 -14.07
N ARG A 496 23.46 -6.37 -13.73
CA ARG A 496 24.04 -6.85 -12.47
C ARG A 496 25.57 -6.78 -12.44
N SER A 497 26.24 -7.00 -13.56
CA SER A 497 27.71 -6.93 -13.63
C SER A 497 28.21 -5.49 -13.63
N GLU A 498 27.56 -4.58 -14.35
CA GLU A 498 27.86 -3.14 -14.29
C GLU A 498 27.71 -2.61 -12.86
N SER A 499 26.65 -3.03 -12.17
CA SER A 499 26.38 -2.68 -10.76
C SER A 499 27.50 -3.14 -9.81
N ILE A 500 27.87 -4.42 -9.83
CA ILE A 500 28.93 -4.92 -8.92
C ILE A 500 30.30 -4.35 -9.25
N GLU A 501 30.61 -4.12 -10.53
CA GLU A 501 31.86 -3.48 -10.95
C GLU A 501 31.95 -2.05 -10.40
N ALA A 502 30.86 -1.28 -10.51
CA ALA A 502 30.78 0.06 -9.96
C ALA A 502 30.86 0.07 -8.42
N GLN A 503 30.31 -0.94 -7.73
CA GLN A 503 30.47 -1.08 -6.28
C GLN A 503 31.89 -1.44 -5.89
N PHE A 504 32.57 -2.29 -6.65
CA PHE A 504 33.98 -2.59 -6.41
C PHE A 504 34.87 -1.36 -6.57
N ALA A 505 34.59 -0.51 -7.57
CA ALA A 505 35.29 0.77 -7.72
C ALA A 505 35.12 1.67 -6.48
N ARG A 506 33.91 1.71 -5.89
CA ARG A 506 33.66 2.45 -4.63
C ARG A 506 34.42 1.85 -3.45
N PHE A 507 34.46 0.52 -3.34
CA PHE A 507 35.27 -0.17 -2.34
C PHE A 507 36.76 0.18 -2.48
N ALA A 508 37.31 0.16 -3.69
CA ALA A 508 38.70 0.50 -3.94
C ALA A 508 39.01 1.94 -3.51
N ALA A 509 38.18 2.91 -3.92
CA ALA A 509 38.32 4.32 -3.52
C ALA A 509 38.19 4.53 -1.99
N TRP A 510 37.26 3.81 -1.34
CA TRP A 510 37.16 3.82 0.12
C TRP A 510 38.43 3.26 0.76
N CYS A 511 38.96 2.15 0.26
CA CYS A 511 40.14 1.51 0.84
C CYS A 511 41.41 2.36 0.72
N GLU A 512 41.55 3.13 -0.37
CA GLU A 512 42.66 4.08 -0.55
C GLU A 512 42.69 5.15 0.56
N SER A 513 41.53 5.65 0.97
CA SER A 513 41.42 6.76 1.93
C SER A 513 41.19 6.31 3.39
N ALA A 514 40.57 5.15 3.59
CA ALA A 514 40.21 4.66 4.92
C ALA A 514 41.38 3.92 5.60
N ALA A 515 41.88 4.47 6.71
CA ALA A 515 42.89 3.81 7.55
C ALA A 515 42.43 2.45 8.12
N LEU A 516 41.11 2.23 8.19
CA LEU A 516 40.50 0.96 8.62
C LEU A 516 40.61 -0.16 7.57
N CYS A 517 40.98 0.16 6.32
CA CYS A 517 41.16 -0.86 5.29
C CYS A 517 42.45 -1.66 5.52
N ALA A 518 42.36 -2.99 5.58
CA ALA A 518 43.54 -3.85 5.74
C ALA A 518 44.52 -3.80 4.54
N LEU A 519 44.08 -3.25 3.40
CA LEU A 519 44.89 -3.02 2.21
C LEU A 519 45.29 -1.55 2.06
N HIS A 520 45.07 -0.71 3.08
CA HIS A 520 45.43 0.71 3.04
C HIS A 520 46.91 0.89 2.68
N GLY A 521 47.21 1.86 1.81
CA GLY A 521 48.54 2.07 1.25
C GLY A 521 48.94 1.11 0.11
N ARG A 522 48.03 0.22 -0.34
CA ARG A 522 48.19 -0.63 -1.53
C ARG A 522 47.04 -0.40 -2.50
N ASP A 523 47.25 -0.68 -3.78
CA ASP A 523 46.16 -0.72 -4.76
C ASP A 523 45.31 -1.98 -4.52
N ALA A 524 44.21 -1.82 -3.77
CA ALA A 524 43.28 -2.90 -3.45
C ALA A 524 42.73 -3.59 -4.71
N GLY A 525 42.53 -2.84 -5.79
CA GLY A 525 42.11 -3.35 -7.08
C GLY A 525 43.15 -4.28 -7.72
N ALA A 526 44.41 -3.85 -7.76
CA ALA A 526 45.50 -4.67 -8.30
C ALA A 526 45.73 -5.92 -7.44
N VAL A 527 45.68 -5.79 -6.11
CA VAL A 527 45.80 -6.92 -5.19
C VAL A 527 44.69 -7.95 -5.42
N TRP A 528 43.44 -7.50 -5.53
CA TRP A 528 42.30 -8.37 -5.81
C TRP A 528 42.41 -9.12 -7.14
N ARG A 529 42.79 -8.42 -8.22
CA ARG A 529 42.96 -9.04 -9.55
C ARG A 529 44.11 -10.05 -9.55
N ALA A 530 45.23 -9.74 -8.90
CA ALA A 530 46.36 -10.65 -8.79
C ALA A 530 45.98 -11.91 -7.98
N LEU A 531 45.31 -11.73 -6.84
CA LEU A 531 44.83 -12.82 -5.98
C LEU A 531 43.89 -13.75 -6.74
N THR A 532 42.83 -13.21 -7.36
CA THR A 532 41.84 -14.03 -8.05
C THR A 532 42.43 -14.77 -9.26
N ALA A 533 43.31 -14.13 -10.04
CA ALA A 533 43.99 -14.78 -11.16
C ALA A 533 44.96 -15.88 -10.69
N ALA A 534 45.65 -15.69 -9.55
CA ALA A 534 46.51 -16.71 -8.95
C ALA A 534 45.68 -17.89 -8.42
N ALA A 535 44.57 -17.60 -7.73
CA ALA A 535 43.66 -18.61 -7.18
C ALA A 535 42.98 -19.47 -8.26
N ASP A 536 42.73 -18.93 -9.46
CA ASP A 536 42.23 -19.72 -10.59
C ASP A 536 43.26 -20.74 -11.12
N ARG A 537 44.57 -20.50 -10.92
CA ARG A 537 45.65 -21.44 -11.28
C ARG A 537 46.00 -22.39 -10.14
N SER A 538 46.06 -21.87 -8.92
CA SER A 538 46.40 -22.59 -7.70
C SER A 538 45.44 -22.16 -6.58
N PRO A 539 44.34 -22.90 -6.37
CA PRO A 539 43.34 -22.56 -5.35
C PRO A 539 43.93 -22.35 -3.96
N VAL A 540 43.45 -21.32 -3.25
CA VAL A 540 43.95 -20.93 -1.93
C VAL A 540 43.31 -21.82 -0.85
N PRO A 541 44.08 -22.51 0.00
CA PRO A 541 43.51 -23.40 1.03
C PRO A 541 42.85 -22.62 2.17
N VAL A 542 41.83 -23.21 2.79
CA VAL A 542 41.32 -22.81 4.11
C VAL A 542 42.14 -23.56 5.16
N LYS A 543 42.78 -22.86 6.10
CA LYS A 543 43.63 -23.50 7.11
C LYS A 543 42.83 -24.48 7.97
N GLY A 544 43.40 -25.67 8.17
CA GLY A 544 42.77 -26.71 8.98
C GLY A 544 41.67 -27.50 8.26
N GLU A 545 41.30 -27.09 7.03
CA GLU A 545 40.19 -27.67 6.29
C GLU A 545 40.64 -28.29 4.95
N ARG A 546 39.86 -29.24 4.43
CA ARG A 546 40.10 -29.84 3.10
C ARG A 546 39.45 -29.06 1.96
N VAL A 547 39.29 -27.76 2.14
CA VAL A 547 38.58 -26.85 1.23
C VAL A 547 39.56 -25.83 0.66
N THR A 548 39.48 -25.57 -0.65
CA THR A 548 40.31 -24.57 -1.33
C THR A 548 39.43 -23.63 -2.15
N TYR A 549 39.81 -22.37 -2.27
CA TYR A 549 39.09 -21.33 -2.98
C TYR A 549 39.76 -20.99 -4.32
N SER A 550 39.04 -21.17 -5.42
CA SER A 550 39.41 -20.64 -6.73
C SER A 550 39.12 -19.14 -6.82
N GLY A 551 39.61 -18.47 -7.88
CA GLY A 551 39.29 -17.07 -8.13
C GLY A 551 37.78 -16.84 -8.31
N PHE A 552 37.06 -17.82 -8.88
CA PHE A 552 35.60 -17.81 -8.92
C PHE A 552 34.96 -17.89 -7.53
N ASP A 553 35.42 -18.81 -6.67
CA ASP A 553 34.87 -18.95 -5.31
C ASP A 553 35.04 -17.65 -4.51
N LEU A 554 36.22 -17.02 -4.61
CA LEU A 554 36.50 -15.74 -3.96
C LEU A 554 35.53 -14.65 -4.43
N LYS A 555 35.28 -14.53 -5.74
CA LYS A 555 34.38 -13.52 -6.32
C LYS A 555 32.93 -13.72 -5.89
N VAL A 556 32.44 -14.96 -5.92
CA VAL A 556 31.06 -15.28 -5.52
C VAL A 556 30.86 -14.98 -4.04
N THR A 557 31.79 -15.40 -3.19
CA THR A 557 31.75 -15.12 -1.76
C THR A 557 31.81 -13.61 -1.46
N ALA A 558 32.72 -12.88 -2.12
CA ALA A 558 32.90 -11.44 -1.89
C ALA A 558 31.70 -10.59 -2.31
N SER A 559 30.84 -11.10 -3.20
CA SER A 559 29.74 -10.32 -3.79
C SER A 559 28.80 -9.71 -2.75
N ALA A 560 28.52 -10.41 -1.65
CA ALA A 560 27.62 -9.91 -0.61
C ALA A 560 28.23 -8.68 0.10
N ASP A 561 29.49 -8.78 0.53
CA ASP A 561 30.18 -7.72 1.27
C ASP A 561 30.47 -6.49 0.40
N VAL A 562 30.78 -6.69 -0.89
CA VAL A 562 31.02 -5.58 -1.82
C VAL A 562 29.73 -4.80 -2.11
N THR A 563 28.62 -5.50 -2.30
CA THR A 563 27.34 -4.85 -2.63
C THR A 563 26.63 -4.25 -1.41
N SER A 564 26.89 -4.79 -0.21
CA SER A 564 26.30 -4.33 1.05
C SER A 564 27.40 -4.04 2.10
N PRO A 565 28.12 -2.90 2.03
CA PRO A 565 29.23 -2.58 2.94
C PRO A 565 28.86 -2.44 4.43
N GLY A 566 27.58 -2.26 4.74
CA GLY A 566 27.13 -1.83 6.05
C GLY A 566 27.15 -0.30 6.20
N PRO A 567 26.90 0.22 7.41
CA PRO A 567 26.79 1.65 7.65
C PRO A 567 28.12 2.38 7.46
N ALA A 568 28.07 3.57 6.86
CA ALA A 568 29.18 4.51 6.75
C ALA A 568 29.39 5.27 8.09
N PRO A 569 30.60 5.82 8.34
CA PRO A 569 31.80 5.79 7.48
C PRO A 569 32.57 4.46 7.55
N ASP A 570 32.36 3.66 8.60
CA ASP A 570 33.20 2.50 8.92
C ASP A 570 33.11 1.37 7.90
N SER A 571 31.95 1.16 7.26
CA SER A 571 31.74 0.14 6.22
C SER A 571 32.26 -1.25 6.64
N PRO A 572 31.72 -1.84 7.73
CA PRO A 572 32.29 -3.03 8.38
C PRO A 572 32.44 -4.25 7.46
N HIS A 573 31.58 -4.41 6.46
CA HIS A 573 31.69 -5.51 5.51
C HIS A 573 32.79 -5.28 4.48
N TRP A 574 33.05 -4.04 4.08
CA TRP A 574 34.24 -3.71 3.28
C TRP A 574 35.53 -3.94 4.08
N GLN A 575 35.55 -3.63 5.38
CA GLN A 575 36.70 -3.98 6.22
C GLN A 575 36.92 -5.49 6.30
N ARG A 576 35.84 -6.26 6.49
CA ARG A 576 35.89 -7.74 6.51
C ARG A 576 36.40 -8.29 5.18
N PHE A 577 35.91 -7.75 4.07
CA PHE A 577 36.39 -8.12 2.74
C PHE A 577 37.88 -7.79 2.55
N ALA A 578 38.33 -6.60 2.92
CA ALA A 578 39.75 -6.23 2.83
C ALA A 578 40.66 -7.15 3.65
N ARG A 579 40.24 -7.52 4.88
CA ARG A 579 40.97 -8.48 5.72
C ARG A 579 41.02 -9.87 5.09
N ALA A 580 39.91 -10.34 4.52
CA ALA A 580 39.86 -11.62 3.83
C ALA A 580 40.79 -11.66 2.61
N ILE A 581 40.87 -10.56 1.83
CA ILE A 581 41.84 -10.43 0.73
C ILE A 581 43.27 -10.52 1.26
N ASP A 582 43.61 -9.75 2.29
CA ASP A 582 44.99 -9.73 2.82
C ASP A 582 45.42 -11.10 3.37
N GLN A 583 44.52 -11.81 4.05
CA GLN A 583 44.75 -13.17 4.54
C GLN A 583 44.94 -14.16 3.37
N ALA A 584 44.10 -14.08 2.33
CA ALA A 584 44.20 -14.96 1.17
C ALA A 584 45.47 -14.72 0.35
N VAL A 585 45.97 -13.48 0.27
CA VAL A 585 47.27 -13.16 -0.32
C VAL A 585 48.42 -13.86 0.42
N ARG A 586 48.29 -14.08 1.74
CA ARG A 586 49.23 -14.84 2.57
C ARG A 586 49.00 -16.36 2.50
N GLY A 587 48.14 -16.82 1.58
CA GLY A 587 47.90 -18.24 1.31
C GLY A 587 46.81 -18.89 2.17
N ASP A 588 45.92 -18.11 2.78
CA ASP A 588 44.86 -18.62 3.66
C ASP A 588 43.48 -17.99 3.36
N ALA A 589 42.54 -18.81 2.87
CA ALA A 589 41.20 -18.39 2.50
C ALA A 589 40.18 -18.42 3.65
N SER A 590 40.61 -18.65 4.91
CA SER A 590 39.69 -18.78 6.04
C SER A 590 38.78 -17.56 6.23
N GLY A 591 39.29 -16.34 6.02
CA GLY A 591 38.48 -15.12 6.09
C GLY A 591 37.34 -15.07 5.06
N PHE A 592 37.45 -15.78 3.92
CA PHE A 592 36.33 -15.93 2.98
C PHE A 592 35.35 -17.01 3.44
N ALA A 593 35.82 -18.08 4.07
CA ALA A 593 34.95 -19.09 4.68
C ALA A 593 34.10 -18.48 5.80
N ASP A 594 34.70 -17.61 6.64
CA ASP A 594 34.04 -16.90 7.74
C ASP A 594 32.90 -15.97 7.28
N ILE A 595 32.96 -15.47 6.05
CA ILE A 595 31.86 -14.67 5.45
C ILE A 595 30.63 -15.56 5.17
N VAL A 596 30.85 -16.81 4.78
CA VAL A 596 29.83 -17.68 4.19
C VAL A 596 29.25 -18.67 5.18
N GLU A 597 30.08 -19.24 6.04
CA GLU A 597 29.68 -20.31 6.95
C GLU A 597 28.54 -19.91 7.91
N PRO A 598 28.52 -18.72 8.53
CA PRO A 598 27.45 -18.35 9.45
C PRO A 598 26.06 -18.38 8.81
N VAL A 599 25.99 -17.95 7.54
CA VAL A 599 24.76 -17.81 6.77
C VAL A 599 24.35 -19.12 6.10
N THR A 600 25.30 -19.88 5.57
CA THR A 600 25.02 -21.03 4.68
C THR A 600 25.27 -22.38 5.32
N LYS A 601 25.91 -22.42 6.49
CA LYS A 601 26.42 -23.63 7.15
C LYS A 601 27.33 -24.47 6.26
N SER A 602 28.01 -23.80 5.32
CA SER A 602 28.93 -24.39 4.36
C SER A 602 30.17 -23.50 4.22
N LEU A 603 31.34 -24.11 4.08
CA LEU A 603 32.61 -23.40 3.94
C LEU A 603 32.79 -22.71 2.58
N LYS A 604 31.86 -22.91 1.64
CA LYS A 604 31.72 -22.17 0.37
C LYS A 604 30.25 -21.94 0.07
N VAL A 605 29.94 -21.00 -0.82
CA VAL A 605 28.56 -20.72 -1.23
C VAL A 605 27.94 -21.97 -1.88
N PRO A 606 27.00 -22.66 -1.19
CA PRO A 606 26.42 -23.89 -1.69
C PRO A 606 25.30 -23.60 -2.66
N SER A 607 25.03 -24.52 -3.57
CA SER A 607 23.83 -24.47 -4.39
C SER A 607 22.58 -24.65 -3.52
N PHE A 608 21.89 -23.56 -3.15
CA PHE A 608 20.65 -23.63 -2.38
C PHE A 608 19.54 -24.30 -3.20
N ARG A 609 19.22 -25.55 -2.89
CA ARG A 609 18.24 -26.33 -3.69
C ARG A 609 16.83 -25.74 -3.65
N GLY A 610 16.42 -25.17 -2.53
CA GLY A 610 15.15 -24.44 -2.41
C GLY A 610 15.10 -23.18 -3.27
N MET A 611 16.22 -22.47 -3.39
CA MET A 611 16.31 -21.34 -4.32
C MET A 611 16.27 -21.83 -5.77
N ASN A 612 17.01 -22.89 -6.07
CA ASN A 612 17.09 -23.43 -7.42
C ASN A 612 15.75 -23.97 -7.90
N VAL A 613 15.00 -24.72 -7.09
CA VAL A 613 13.73 -25.29 -7.57
C VAL A 613 12.80 -24.20 -8.10
N THR A 614 12.72 -23.06 -7.42
CA THR A 614 11.97 -21.90 -7.90
C THR A 614 12.65 -21.22 -9.09
N HIS A 615 13.94 -20.86 -9.02
CA HIS A 615 14.60 -20.14 -10.10
C HIS A 615 14.67 -20.93 -11.42
N CYS A 616 14.90 -22.23 -11.34
CA CYS A 616 15.01 -23.09 -12.50
C CYS A 616 13.64 -23.29 -13.17
N THR A 617 12.57 -23.47 -12.38
CA THR A 617 11.19 -23.57 -12.90
C THR A 617 10.66 -22.22 -13.41
N ASP A 618 11.20 -21.10 -12.90
CA ASP A 618 10.98 -19.74 -13.41
C ASP A 618 11.87 -19.40 -14.64
N GLY A 619 12.61 -20.37 -15.19
CA GLY A 619 13.35 -20.17 -16.45
C GLY A 619 14.57 -19.27 -16.33
N LEU A 620 15.23 -19.24 -15.17
CA LEU A 620 16.48 -18.49 -14.93
C LEU A 620 17.75 -19.30 -15.23
N ALA A 621 17.62 -20.46 -15.88
CA ALA A 621 18.72 -21.35 -16.25
C ALA A 621 19.36 -20.98 -17.61
N PHE A 622 20.61 -21.39 -17.82
CA PHE A 622 21.16 -21.39 -19.19
C PHE A 622 20.52 -22.52 -20.01
N GLY A 623 20.06 -22.20 -21.22
CA GLY A 623 19.47 -23.18 -22.14
C GLY A 623 20.50 -24.05 -22.85
N SER A 624 21.78 -23.64 -22.90
CA SER A 624 22.83 -24.39 -23.59
C SER A 624 24.25 -24.09 -23.06
N TYR A 625 25.21 -24.94 -23.46
CA TYR A 625 26.62 -24.70 -23.20
C TYR A 625 27.15 -23.46 -23.93
N GLU A 626 26.67 -23.22 -25.15
CA GLU A 626 27.01 -22.07 -25.98
C GLU A 626 26.54 -20.77 -25.33
N GLU A 627 25.33 -20.76 -24.76
CA GLU A 627 24.83 -19.63 -23.98
C GLU A 627 25.68 -19.37 -22.74
N PHE A 628 25.99 -20.41 -21.96
CA PHE A 628 26.91 -20.29 -20.83
C PHE A 628 28.25 -19.65 -21.25
N ARG A 629 28.86 -20.12 -22.36
CA ARG A 629 30.12 -19.56 -22.86
C ARG A 629 29.97 -18.10 -23.27
N ARG A 630 28.86 -17.74 -23.92
CA ARG A 630 28.55 -16.35 -24.32
C ARG A 630 28.45 -15.44 -23.09
N MET A 631 27.73 -15.89 -22.06
CA MET A 631 27.53 -15.14 -20.81
C MET A 631 28.81 -15.05 -19.99
N LYS A 632 29.64 -16.10 -19.96
CA LYS A 632 30.98 -16.06 -19.34
C LYS A 632 31.85 -14.98 -19.97
N ARG A 633 31.96 -14.96 -21.31
CA ARG A 633 32.73 -13.93 -22.04
C ARG A 633 32.16 -12.53 -21.85
N LEU A 634 30.83 -12.41 -21.73
CA LEU A 634 30.20 -11.12 -21.47
C LEU A 634 30.65 -10.59 -20.10
N GLY A 635 30.52 -11.40 -19.05
CA GLY A 635 30.96 -11.05 -17.69
C GLY A 635 32.43 -10.65 -17.61
N GLU A 636 33.31 -11.39 -18.29
CA GLU A 636 34.75 -11.08 -18.38
C GLU A 636 35.05 -9.70 -18.98
N ARG A 637 34.22 -9.22 -19.91
CA ARG A 637 34.39 -7.90 -20.52
C ARG A 637 33.84 -6.76 -19.68
N ILE A 638 32.66 -6.95 -19.07
CA ILE A 638 31.91 -5.86 -18.45
C ILE A 638 32.19 -5.71 -16.95
N SER A 639 32.66 -6.76 -16.29
CA SER A 639 33.03 -6.74 -14.87
C SER A 639 34.30 -7.57 -14.68
N PRO A 640 35.47 -7.06 -15.09
CA PRO A 640 36.72 -7.81 -14.99
C PRO A 640 37.07 -8.18 -13.54
N ASN A 641 36.70 -7.35 -12.54
CA ASN A 641 36.99 -7.64 -11.13
C ASN A 641 36.08 -8.75 -10.56
N PHE A 642 34.85 -8.89 -11.07
CA PHE A 642 33.88 -9.90 -10.64
C PHE A 642 33.45 -10.85 -11.77
N ALA A 643 34.35 -11.08 -12.74
CA ALA A 643 34.08 -11.91 -13.89
C ALA A 643 33.63 -13.32 -13.45
N GLY A 644 32.47 -13.74 -13.94
CA GLY A 644 31.87 -15.03 -13.60
C GLY A 644 30.88 -14.99 -12.43
N ASN A 645 30.82 -13.93 -11.62
CA ASN A 645 29.91 -13.84 -10.45
C ASN A 645 28.44 -14.13 -10.83
N GLN A 646 27.98 -13.61 -11.96
CA GLN A 646 26.61 -13.82 -12.46
C GLN A 646 26.35 -15.22 -13.05
N LEU A 647 27.36 -16.10 -13.11
CA LEU A 647 27.22 -17.46 -13.63
C LEU A 647 26.79 -18.45 -12.54
N TRP A 648 27.11 -18.18 -11.28
CA TRP A 648 26.87 -19.10 -10.16
C TRP A 648 25.42 -19.59 -10.13
N HIS A 649 24.47 -18.66 -10.24
CA HIS A 649 23.06 -19.00 -10.11
C HIS A 649 22.51 -19.80 -11.31
N PRO A 650 22.63 -19.35 -12.59
CA PRO A 650 22.11 -20.13 -13.72
C PRO A 650 22.82 -21.49 -13.91
N LEU A 651 24.11 -21.60 -13.52
CA LEU A 651 24.84 -22.87 -13.53
C LEU A 651 24.26 -23.90 -12.55
N ALA A 652 23.65 -23.44 -11.45
CA ALA A 652 22.99 -24.30 -10.47
C ALA A 652 21.71 -24.97 -11.03
N CYS A 653 21.14 -24.40 -12.09
CA CYS A 653 19.97 -24.91 -12.79
C CYS A 653 20.26 -25.79 -13.99
N VAL A 654 21.52 -25.90 -14.43
CA VAL A 654 21.85 -26.73 -15.58
C VAL A 654 21.52 -28.19 -15.26
N GLY A 655 20.76 -28.84 -16.15
CA GLY A 655 20.35 -30.24 -15.98
C GLY A 655 19.16 -30.45 -15.04
N TRP A 656 18.51 -29.39 -14.56
CA TRP A 656 17.37 -29.48 -13.64
C TRP A 656 16.28 -30.44 -14.19
N PRO A 657 15.71 -31.33 -13.35
CA PRO A 657 14.79 -32.37 -13.81
C PRO A 657 13.36 -31.88 -14.03
N ALA A 658 12.96 -30.77 -13.37
CA ALA A 658 11.61 -30.22 -13.49
C ALA A 658 11.50 -29.28 -14.71
N PRO A 659 10.35 -29.26 -15.40
CA PRO A 659 10.12 -28.36 -16.52
C PRO A 659 10.08 -26.88 -16.09
N VAL A 660 10.37 -25.98 -17.03
CA VAL A 660 10.14 -24.54 -16.85
C VAL A 660 8.65 -24.26 -16.99
N THR A 661 8.01 -23.79 -15.93
CA THR A 661 6.55 -23.54 -15.87
C THR A 661 6.21 -22.05 -15.86
N ASN A 662 7.16 -21.17 -15.54
CA ASN A 662 6.99 -19.71 -15.56
C ASN A 662 8.19 -19.02 -16.24
N PRO A 663 8.35 -19.12 -17.56
CA PRO A 663 9.45 -18.48 -18.28
C PRO A 663 9.37 -16.94 -18.22
N ALA A 664 10.51 -16.27 -18.42
CA ALA A 664 10.56 -14.82 -18.54
C ALA A 664 9.65 -14.33 -19.68
N ALA A 665 8.87 -13.28 -19.41
CA ALA A 665 7.87 -12.76 -20.33
C ALA A 665 7.57 -11.27 -20.06
N PRO A 666 7.20 -10.48 -21.09
CA PRO A 666 6.85 -9.07 -20.92
C PRO A 666 5.59 -8.86 -20.09
N LEU A 667 5.44 -7.66 -19.53
CA LEU A 667 4.22 -7.23 -18.83
C LEU A 667 3.14 -6.77 -19.84
N PRO A 668 1.84 -7.02 -19.58
CA PRO A 668 0.74 -6.46 -20.36
C PRO A 668 0.55 -4.97 -20.02
N ALA A 669 1.45 -4.13 -20.56
CA ALA A 669 1.61 -2.74 -20.18
C ALA A 669 0.36 -1.86 -20.37
N ASP A 670 -0.48 -2.18 -21.35
CA ASP A 670 -1.74 -1.52 -21.67
C ASP A 670 -2.86 -1.78 -20.65
N ARG A 671 -2.73 -2.84 -19.84
CA ARG A 671 -3.72 -3.26 -18.83
C ARG A 671 -3.29 -3.01 -17.39
N LEU A 672 -2.05 -2.55 -17.18
CA LEU A 672 -1.50 -2.32 -15.85
C LEU A 672 -1.54 -0.84 -15.47
N PRO A 673 -1.77 -0.52 -14.20
CA PRO A 673 -1.57 0.84 -13.72
C PRO A 673 -0.07 1.19 -13.76
N PRO A 674 0.29 2.49 -13.82
CA PRO A 674 1.68 2.93 -13.65
C PRO A 674 2.30 2.36 -12.36
N LEU A 675 3.53 1.86 -12.46
CA LEU A 675 4.26 1.20 -11.38
C LEU A 675 5.22 2.17 -10.68
N LEU A 676 5.58 1.87 -9.43
CA LEU A 676 6.68 2.54 -8.73
C LEU A 676 7.83 1.56 -8.50
N GLY A 677 9.03 1.93 -8.95
CA GLY A 677 10.26 1.24 -8.60
C GLY A 677 11.06 1.98 -7.53
N ALA A 678 11.77 1.25 -6.68
CA ALA A 678 12.83 1.80 -5.86
C ALA A 678 14.06 0.89 -5.86
N GLY A 679 15.23 1.48 -5.75
CA GLY A 679 16.46 0.72 -5.60
C GLY A 679 17.65 1.59 -5.20
N THR A 680 18.68 0.93 -4.72
CA THR A 680 19.96 1.50 -4.30
C THR A 680 20.93 1.59 -5.47
N TRP A 681 22.20 1.94 -5.21
CA TRP A 681 23.25 1.86 -6.22
C TRP A 681 23.36 0.48 -6.88
N THR A 682 22.92 -0.58 -6.19
CA THR A 682 23.16 -1.96 -6.64
C THR A 682 22.03 -2.57 -7.45
N ASP A 683 20.80 -2.10 -7.28
CA ASP A 683 19.60 -2.72 -7.85
C ASP A 683 18.64 -1.74 -8.54
N HIS A 684 18.84 -0.41 -8.42
CA HIS A 684 17.99 0.58 -9.10
C HIS A 684 17.93 0.38 -10.61
N ALA A 685 19.07 0.13 -11.27
CA ALA A 685 19.11 -0.04 -12.71
C ALA A 685 18.29 -1.26 -13.19
N VAL A 686 18.24 -2.32 -12.38
CA VAL A 686 17.43 -3.52 -12.65
C VAL A 686 15.95 -3.19 -12.49
N VAL A 687 15.57 -2.55 -11.39
CA VAL A 687 14.18 -2.14 -11.13
C VAL A 687 13.67 -1.15 -12.18
N ALA A 688 14.50 -0.18 -12.58
CA ALA A 688 14.17 0.78 -13.62
C ALA A 688 13.95 0.09 -14.98
N ASN A 689 14.66 -1.00 -15.28
CA ASN A 689 14.44 -1.77 -16.50
C ASN A 689 13.09 -2.48 -16.51
N ILE A 690 12.60 -2.93 -15.35
CA ILE A 690 11.27 -3.55 -15.21
C ILE A 690 10.18 -2.48 -15.33
N VAL A 691 10.29 -1.41 -14.54
CA VAL A 691 9.23 -0.41 -14.37
C VAL A 691 8.98 0.40 -15.63
N LYS A 692 10.01 0.67 -16.43
CA LYS A 692 9.85 1.37 -17.72
C LYS A 692 9.02 0.60 -18.76
N ALA A 693 8.77 -0.70 -18.54
CA ALA A 693 7.95 -1.50 -19.43
C ALA A 693 6.47 -1.06 -19.40
N VAL A 694 6.03 -0.38 -18.33
CA VAL A 694 4.66 0.13 -18.19
C VAL A 694 4.68 1.66 -18.31
N PRO A 695 3.98 2.25 -19.31
CA PRO A 695 3.92 3.70 -19.50
C PRO A 695 3.44 4.47 -18.26
N GLY A 696 3.97 5.67 -18.06
CA GLY A 696 3.61 6.54 -16.93
C GLY A 696 4.25 6.16 -15.60
N SER A 697 4.98 5.05 -15.53
CA SER A 697 5.67 4.58 -14.32
C SER A 697 6.88 5.45 -13.96
N SER A 698 7.31 5.40 -12.69
CA SER A 698 8.45 6.17 -12.18
C SER A 698 9.31 5.37 -11.20
N THR A 699 10.50 5.87 -10.89
CA THR A 699 11.42 5.24 -9.93
C THR A 699 12.01 6.23 -8.94
N VAL A 700 12.28 5.75 -7.73
CA VAL A 700 13.11 6.43 -6.72
C VAL A 700 14.48 5.77 -6.68
N ARG A 701 15.54 6.55 -6.92
CA ARG A 701 16.92 6.08 -6.72
C ARG A 701 17.41 6.47 -5.33
N TYR A 702 17.77 5.51 -4.50
CA TYR A 702 18.48 5.77 -3.26
C TYR A 702 19.99 5.81 -3.53
N ASN A 703 20.62 6.95 -3.27
CA ASN A 703 22.05 7.17 -3.51
C ASN A 703 22.90 6.64 -2.35
N GLY A 704 22.70 5.37 -2.01
CA GLY A 704 23.42 4.71 -0.93
C GLY A 704 23.43 3.21 -1.06
N HIS A 705 23.83 2.55 0.02
CA HIS A 705 23.85 1.10 0.16
C HIS A 705 22.54 0.58 0.74
N GLY A 706 22.34 -0.73 0.67
CA GLY A 706 21.17 -1.41 1.22
C GLY A 706 20.34 -2.11 0.15
N HIS A 707 19.23 -2.66 0.58
CA HIS A 707 18.32 -3.47 -0.24
C HIS A 707 16.97 -3.59 0.48
N GLY A 708 15.85 -3.44 -0.23
CA GLY A 708 14.52 -3.49 0.40
C GLY A 708 14.18 -2.20 1.15
N LEU A 709 14.28 -1.07 0.45
CA LEU A 709 14.12 0.29 0.97
C LEU A 709 12.80 0.57 1.70
N TYR A 710 11.73 -0.17 1.43
CA TYR A 710 10.47 0.00 2.17
C TYR A 710 10.62 -0.34 3.66
N LEU A 711 11.43 -1.35 3.99
CA LEU A 711 11.65 -1.79 5.37
C LEU A 711 13.02 -1.40 5.95
N SER A 712 13.94 -0.93 5.11
CA SER A 712 15.31 -0.58 5.52
C SER A 712 15.78 0.80 5.07
N GLY A 713 15.00 1.49 4.24
CA GLY A 713 15.34 2.78 3.68
C GLY A 713 15.08 3.92 4.65
N ASN A 714 15.36 5.13 4.19
CA ASN A 714 15.10 6.36 4.95
C ASN A 714 13.69 6.91 4.68
N GLN A 715 13.35 7.99 5.39
CA GLN A 715 12.07 8.67 5.27
C GLN A 715 11.74 9.07 3.82
N CYS A 716 12.68 9.64 3.05
CA CYS A 716 12.47 9.94 1.62
C CYS A 716 11.91 8.75 0.84
N THR A 717 12.60 7.60 0.89
CA THR A 717 12.22 6.41 0.11
C THR A 717 10.88 5.83 0.55
N ILE A 718 10.66 5.70 1.85
CA ILE A 718 9.44 5.14 2.43
C ILE A 718 8.24 6.05 2.16
N SER A 719 8.42 7.37 2.23
CA SER A 719 7.34 8.34 2.01
C SER A 719 6.86 8.33 0.56
N HIS A 720 7.76 8.20 -0.41
CA HIS A 720 7.37 8.03 -1.81
C HIS A 720 6.59 6.73 -2.03
N ALA A 721 7.04 5.62 -1.42
CA ALA A 721 6.32 4.36 -1.49
C ALA A 721 4.91 4.46 -0.87
N ASN A 722 4.79 5.00 0.35
CA ASN A 722 3.51 5.21 1.03
C ASN A 722 2.56 6.11 0.25
N ARG A 723 3.09 7.20 -0.32
CA ARG A 723 2.31 8.14 -1.13
C ARG A 723 1.78 7.50 -2.40
N TYR A 724 2.59 6.71 -3.09
CA TYR A 724 2.14 5.96 -4.26
C TYR A 724 1.13 4.86 -3.89
N LEU A 725 1.41 4.05 -2.87
CA LEU A 725 0.49 2.97 -2.45
C LEU A 725 -0.86 3.53 -2.00
N THR A 726 -0.86 4.63 -1.25
CA THR A 726 -2.09 5.24 -0.72
C THR A 726 -2.85 6.01 -1.80
N TYR A 727 -2.16 6.86 -2.56
CA TYR A 727 -2.80 7.86 -3.42
C TYR A 727 -2.58 7.66 -4.92
N LEU A 728 -1.85 6.60 -5.32
CA LEU A 728 -1.43 6.36 -6.72
C LEU A 728 -0.66 7.53 -7.33
N ARG A 729 0.02 8.32 -6.48
CA ARG A 729 0.84 9.47 -6.88
C ARG A 729 2.30 9.07 -6.99
N LEU A 730 2.80 9.02 -8.23
CA LEU A 730 4.20 8.73 -8.52
C LEU A 730 5.09 9.97 -8.29
N PRO A 731 6.36 9.77 -7.90
CA PRO A 731 7.35 10.83 -7.89
C PRO A 731 7.71 11.30 -9.31
N PRO A 732 8.18 12.54 -9.47
CA PRO A 732 8.73 13.01 -10.73
C PRO A 732 9.83 12.08 -11.28
N PRO A 733 9.97 11.95 -12.61
CA PRO A 733 11.08 11.21 -13.20
C PRO A 733 12.43 11.74 -12.72
N GLY A 734 13.34 10.83 -12.35
CA GLY A 734 14.67 11.18 -11.87
C GLY A 734 14.76 11.52 -10.38
N THR A 735 13.68 11.34 -9.60
CA THR A 735 13.72 11.47 -8.14
C THR A 735 14.81 10.59 -7.52
N ALA A 736 15.65 11.23 -6.71
CA ALA A 736 16.69 10.57 -5.93
C ALA A 736 16.55 10.94 -4.45
N CYS A 737 16.84 9.96 -3.58
CA CYS A 737 16.90 10.10 -2.14
C CYS A 737 18.35 9.92 -1.69
N GLU A 738 18.86 10.84 -0.87
CA GLU A 738 20.22 10.79 -0.35
C GLU A 738 20.27 10.05 1.00
N PRO A 739 21.39 9.41 1.35
CA PRO A 739 21.62 8.93 2.70
C PRO A 739 21.67 10.11 3.69
N PRO A 740 21.36 9.89 4.98
CA PRO A 740 21.50 10.92 5.98
C PRO A 740 22.93 11.48 5.97
N THR A 741 23.09 12.80 5.97
CA THR A 741 24.39 13.44 6.13
C THR A 741 24.93 13.08 7.52
N THR A 742 26.03 12.34 7.59
CA THR A 742 26.76 12.13 8.84
C THR A 742 27.33 13.48 9.28
N SER A 743 26.73 14.10 10.28
CA SER A 743 27.21 15.32 10.94
C SER A 743 28.45 15.07 11.76
#